data_AF-A0A946QE30-F1
#
_entry.id   AF-A0A946QE30-F1
#
_cell.length_a   1.000
_cell.length_b   1.000
_cell.length_c   1.000
_cell.angle_alpha   90.00
_cell.angle_beta   90.00
_cell.angle_gamma   90.00
#
_symmetry.space_group_name_H-M   'P 1'
#
loop_
_entity.id
_entity.type
_entity.pdbx_description
1 polymer ?
#
loop_
_entity_poly.entity_id
_entity_poly.type
_entity_poly.pdbx_seq_one_letter_code
_entity_poly.pdbx_strand_id
1 'polypeptide(L)'
;MRLSECRNLMLVCSLLLAVKSNTLADEVQFNRDIRPILANHCFACHGPDAAQRQAELRLDLESAAKADRDPKVIIAHNIKSSELVSRINTADHDLVMPPVEFNKPLSAEQKALLTQWIEQGAPWDDHWAFVSPTSPLLPTAKQEWINNAVDQFVVTRMRALNSGLKPSPIANRATLIRRLSFDLRGLPPTLEEVTGFVNSGNYESVVDAMLASEQFGERLGMHWLDLVRYADSGGYHSDVPIHISPYRDYVIQAFNENMPFDQFTREQLAGDLLLQPTQRQIIATGYNRLNKTTEEGGAQPGEYLTKYAADRVRTTAGAWLGLTLGCCECHDHKYDPFTTEDFYRFVACFADIEEKGVYGGSRRDPEIKVATAPQAKQLAELEKQLTLLQAQLKDVSQGEAVQKQIDTIKAKQVAIEKRFVRTMITRSVEPKVIRVLPRGDWLNSSGTVVAAGVPQHFAKKMTAREQRFTRLDLANWIVAKENPLTSRVFVNRLWKIFFGRGLSSQLDDLGIQGEWPTHPALLDYLAVRFVDSGWNIKQIIKLIVMSRTYQQSSTLRPIDASADPTNLYFARQSRWRIEAEFIRDNVLSVSGLLDSTIGGPSVFPYQPSGYWRYLNFPTRTWKSDSGTSQYRRGLYTHWQRTLVHPAMLAFDAPTREECTAMRSISNTPAAALTLLNDPTFV
;
A
#
# COMPACT_ATOMS: atom_id res chain seq x y z
N MET A 1 32.92 -21.55 87.19
CA MET A 1 31.84 -21.59 88.20
C MET A 1 30.53 -21.86 87.46
N ARG A 2 29.69 -22.76 87.97
CA ARG A 2 28.55 -23.42 87.31
C ARG A 2 27.25 -22.57 87.34
N LEU A 3 26.28 -22.99 86.49
CA LEU A 3 24.78 -22.86 86.54
C LEU A 3 24.17 -21.59 85.87
N SER A 4 23.45 -21.66 84.73
CA SER A 4 22.05 -22.16 84.46
C SER A 4 20.99 -21.09 84.85
N GLU A 5 19.96 -20.64 84.11
CA GLU A 5 18.86 -21.21 83.28
C GLU A 5 18.18 -20.04 82.52
N CYS A 6 17.80 -20.12 81.22
CA CYS A 6 16.52 -20.57 80.63
C CYS A 6 15.30 -19.60 80.63
N ARG A 7 14.87 -19.21 79.40
CA ARG A 7 13.50 -19.09 78.82
C ARG A 7 12.68 -17.78 78.78
N ASN A 8 12.25 -17.52 77.52
CA ASN A 8 10.99 -16.93 77.00
C ASN A 8 10.79 -15.41 77.08
N LEU A 9 10.10 -14.70 76.19
CA LEU A 9 9.75 -14.77 74.75
C LEU A 9 8.94 -13.47 74.49
N MET A 10 9.11 -12.83 73.31
CA MET A 10 8.19 -11.87 72.64
C MET A 10 7.94 -10.48 73.25
N LEU A 11 8.38 -9.42 72.56
CA LEU A 11 7.57 -8.68 71.57
C LEU A 11 8.44 -7.55 70.96
N VAL A 12 8.78 -7.62 69.67
CA VAL A 12 9.34 -6.47 68.93
C VAL A 12 8.39 -6.17 67.78
N CYS A 13 7.70 -5.03 67.89
CA CYS A 13 6.87 -4.46 66.84
C CYS A 13 7.75 -4.00 65.67
N SER A 14 7.68 -4.70 64.55
CA SER A 14 8.23 -4.25 63.27
C SER A 14 7.26 -3.28 62.60
N LEU A 15 7.63 -2.01 62.51
CA LEU A 15 6.99 -1.06 61.60
C LEU A 15 7.34 -1.45 60.14
N LEU A 16 6.38 -2.06 59.44
CA LEU A 16 6.38 -2.19 57.99
C LEU A 16 5.95 -0.84 57.39
N LEU A 17 6.93 -0.05 56.94
CA LEU A 17 6.70 1.01 55.96
C LEU A 17 6.32 0.34 54.63
N ALA A 18 5.02 0.19 54.39
CA ALA A 18 4.48 -0.13 53.10
C ALA A 18 4.80 1.03 52.14
N VAL A 19 5.86 0.88 51.35
CA VAL A 19 6.02 1.63 50.11
C VAL A 19 4.84 1.21 49.23
N LYS A 20 3.78 2.02 49.25
CA LYS A 20 2.79 1.98 48.18
C LYS A 20 3.54 2.33 46.91
N SER A 21 3.90 1.31 46.15
CA SER A 21 4.05 1.43 44.71
C SER A 21 2.72 1.95 44.19
N ASN A 22 2.60 3.28 44.07
CA ASN A 22 1.66 3.88 43.15
C ASN A 22 2.10 3.38 41.78
N THR A 23 1.51 2.26 41.37
CA THR A 23 1.20 2.01 39.98
C THR A 23 0.57 3.30 39.47
N LEU A 24 1.34 4.10 38.71
CA LEU A 24 0.74 5.08 37.82
C LEU A 24 -0.30 4.29 37.04
N ALA A 25 -1.58 4.56 37.28
CA ALA A 25 -2.61 4.08 36.39
C ALA A 25 -2.17 4.51 34.98
N ASP A 26 -2.07 3.56 34.06
CA ASP A 26 -1.56 3.85 32.72
C ASP A 26 -2.28 5.09 32.17
N GLU A 27 -1.50 6.05 31.70
CA GLU A 27 -2.02 7.29 31.13
C GLU A 27 -2.92 6.93 29.94
N VAL A 28 -4.17 7.41 29.98
CA VAL A 28 -5.14 7.14 28.92
C VAL A 28 -4.82 8.06 27.76
N GLN A 29 -4.49 7.47 26.61
CA GLN A 29 -4.13 8.21 25.42
C GLN A 29 -5.36 8.32 24.52
N PHE A 30 -5.75 9.55 24.18
CA PHE A 30 -6.99 9.79 23.43
C PHE A 30 -7.03 8.97 22.14
N ASN A 31 -5.95 9.03 21.39
CA ASN A 31 -5.81 8.43 20.07
C ASN A 31 -5.74 6.89 20.09
N ARG A 32 -5.16 6.29 21.15
CA ARG A 32 -5.02 4.83 21.33
C ARG A 32 -6.27 4.21 21.97
N ASP A 33 -6.80 4.85 23.00
CA ASP A 33 -7.78 4.25 23.91
C ASP A 33 -9.19 4.82 23.72
N ILE A 34 -9.34 6.12 23.43
CA ILE A 34 -10.65 6.81 23.48
C ILE A 34 -11.28 6.99 22.10
N ARG A 35 -10.53 7.50 21.14
CA ARG A 35 -11.00 7.75 19.78
C ARG A 35 -11.57 6.48 19.13
N PRO A 36 -10.95 5.29 19.22
CA PRO A 36 -11.55 4.08 18.68
C PRO A 36 -12.92 3.74 19.30
N ILE A 37 -13.08 4.02 20.61
CA ILE A 37 -14.36 3.85 21.29
C ILE A 37 -15.39 4.84 20.72
N LEU A 38 -15.08 6.13 20.68
CA LEU A 38 -15.99 7.14 20.16
C LEU A 38 -16.33 6.92 18.67
N ALA A 39 -15.35 6.51 17.86
CA ALA A 39 -15.55 6.23 16.45
C ALA A 39 -16.50 5.05 16.22
N ASN A 40 -16.32 3.95 16.95
CA ASN A 40 -17.12 2.74 16.78
C ASN A 40 -18.53 2.86 17.35
N HIS A 41 -18.69 3.64 18.42
CA HIS A 41 -19.91 3.67 19.23
C HIS A 41 -20.70 4.98 19.10
N CYS A 42 -20.08 6.10 18.71
CA CYS A 42 -20.70 7.43 18.81
C CYS A 42 -20.72 8.23 17.49
N PHE A 43 -19.69 8.16 16.66
CA PHE A 43 -19.56 9.05 15.48
C PHE A 43 -20.61 8.81 14.41
N ALA A 44 -21.27 7.66 14.39
CA ALA A 44 -22.37 7.42 13.46
C ALA A 44 -23.52 8.44 13.63
N CYS A 45 -23.79 8.90 14.85
CA CYS A 45 -24.83 9.88 15.17
C CYS A 45 -24.26 11.23 15.64
N HIS A 46 -23.01 11.28 16.10
CA HIS A 46 -22.37 12.48 16.64
C HIS A 46 -21.02 12.78 15.97
N GLY A 47 -20.87 12.44 14.70
CA GLY A 47 -19.66 12.62 13.90
C GLY A 47 -19.81 13.64 12.76
N PRO A 48 -18.91 13.59 11.76
CA PRO A 48 -18.85 14.62 10.71
C PRO A 48 -20.06 14.70 9.79
N ASP A 49 -20.72 13.58 9.48
CA ASP A 49 -21.88 13.55 8.57
C ASP A 49 -23.05 14.39 9.12
N ALA A 50 -23.29 15.55 8.53
CA ALA A 50 -24.33 16.48 8.96
C ALA A 50 -25.74 15.92 8.76
N ALA A 51 -25.96 15.03 7.79
CA ALA A 51 -27.29 14.49 7.49
C ALA A 51 -27.76 13.44 8.51
N GLN A 52 -26.84 12.80 9.23
CA GLN A 52 -27.14 11.81 10.29
C GLN A 52 -26.93 12.36 11.70
N ARG A 53 -26.47 13.62 11.81
CA ARG A 53 -26.06 14.18 13.10
C ARG A 53 -27.24 14.46 14.01
N GLN A 54 -27.17 13.94 15.22
CA GLN A 54 -28.13 14.19 16.29
C GLN A 54 -27.63 15.29 17.23
N ALA A 55 -28.57 16.11 17.71
CA ALA A 55 -28.35 17.18 18.69
C ALA A 55 -27.26 18.21 18.31
N GLU A 56 -26.92 18.33 17.02
CA GLU A 56 -25.79 19.14 16.53
C GLU A 56 -24.48 18.88 17.32
N LEU A 57 -24.32 17.66 17.84
CA LEU A 57 -23.17 17.26 18.64
C LEU A 57 -22.11 16.62 17.75
N ARG A 58 -20.87 17.07 17.93
CA ARG A 58 -19.68 16.58 17.25
C ARG A 58 -18.68 16.08 18.29
N LEU A 59 -18.62 14.76 18.45
CA LEU A 59 -17.67 14.07 19.33
C LEU A 59 -16.34 13.76 18.62
N ASP A 60 -16.22 14.09 17.33
CA ASP A 60 -14.99 13.98 16.54
C ASP A 60 -14.13 15.27 16.60
N LEU A 61 -14.68 16.38 17.10
CA LEU A 61 -14.01 17.67 17.25
C LEU A 61 -13.98 18.10 18.72
N GLU A 62 -12.79 18.36 19.26
CA GLU A 62 -12.61 18.79 20.66
C GLU A 62 -13.43 20.04 20.98
N SER A 63 -13.31 21.07 20.14
CA SER A 63 -13.96 22.36 20.34
C SER A 63 -15.48 22.25 20.42
N ALA A 64 -16.06 21.26 19.74
CA ALA A 64 -17.50 21.02 19.75
C ALA A 64 -17.91 20.09 20.92
N ALA A 65 -17.13 19.05 21.20
CA ALA A 65 -17.38 18.11 22.30
C ALA A 65 -17.29 18.77 23.69
N LYS A 66 -16.39 19.77 23.83
CA LYS A 66 -16.20 20.58 25.04
C LYS A 66 -16.86 21.96 24.96
N ALA A 67 -17.69 22.21 23.95
CA ALA A 67 -18.37 23.49 23.80
C ALA A 67 -19.29 23.78 24.99
N ASP A 68 -19.49 25.07 25.27
CA ASP A 68 -20.47 25.52 26.25
C ASP A 68 -21.88 25.30 25.69
N ARG A 69 -22.54 24.23 26.13
CA ARG A 69 -23.90 23.84 25.76
C ARG A 69 -24.62 23.28 26.98
N ASP A 70 -25.95 23.23 26.93
CA ASP A 70 -26.78 22.68 28.00
C ASP A 70 -27.51 21.41 27.50
N PRO A 71 -27.25 20.22 28.07
CA PRO A 71 -26.24 19.91 29.10
C PRO A 71 -24.82 19.86 28.54
N LYS A 72 -23.81 20.14 29.39
CA LYS A 72 -22.39 20.03 29.02
C LYS A 72 -21.99 18.57 28.83
N VAL A 73 -21.44 18.25 27.66
CA VAL A 73 -21.16 16.86 27.29
C VAL A 73 -19.88 16.34 27.93
N ILE A 74 -18.79 17.09 27.85
CA ILE A 74 -17.50 16.76 28.44
C ILE A 74 -17.00 17.94 29.26
N ILE A 75 -16.77 17.73 30.56
CA ILE A 75 -16.16 18.71 31.46
C ILE A 75 -14.88 18.10 32.03
N ALA A 76 -13.74 18.69 31.67
CA ALA A 76 -12.42 18.27 32.15
C ALA A 76 -12.40 18.15 33.69
N HIS A 77 -11.86 17.05 34.20
CA HIS A 77 -11.75 16.72 35.63
C HIS A 77 -13.08 16.58 36.39
N ASN A 78 -14.22 16.61 35.72
CA ASN A 78 -15.53 16.53 36.37
C ASN A 78 -16.42 15.46 35.73
N ILE A 79 -16.29 14.23 36.22
CA ILE A 79 -17.09 13.09 35.77
C ILE A 79 -18.59 13.24 36.12
N LYS A 80 -18.92 13.87 37.26
CA LYS A 80 -20.30 13.95 37.77
C LYS A 80 -21.16 14.89 36.94
N SER A 81 -20.57 15.95 36.44
CA SER A 81 -21.25 16.96 35.63
C SER A 81 -21.05 16.77 34.11
N SER A 82 -20.33 15.73 33.69
CA SER A 82 -20.17 15.40 32.28
C SER A 82 -21.32 14.50 31.81
N GLU A 83 -22.16 15.01 30.92
CA GLU A 83 -23.31 14.26 30.39
C GLU A 83 -22.87 12.94 29.71
N LEU A 84 -21.71 12.92 29.05
CA LEU A 84 -21.17 11.70 28.44
C LEU A 84 -21.06 10.55 29.47
N VAL A 85 -20.56 10.81 30.67
CA VAL A 85 -20.42 9.80 31.73
C VAL A 85 -21.78 9.34 32.25
N SER A 86 -22.74 10.25 32.34
CA SER A 86 -24.12 9.92 32.73
C SER A 86 -24.79 9.01 31.69
N ARG A 87 -24.68 9.35 30.40
CA ARG A 87 -25.30 8.64 29.27
C ARG A 87 -24.76 7.23 29.07
N ILE A 88 -23.46 7.00 29.29
CA ILE A 88 -22.89 5.65 29.14
C ILE A 88 -23.22 4.72 30.32
N ASN A 89 -23.66 5.27 31.46
CA ASN A 89 -23.89 4.52 32.70
C ASN A 89 -25.36 4.43 33.12
N THR A 90 -26.26 5.20 32.51
CA THR A 90 -27.70 5.13 32.81
C THR A 90 -28.30 3.79 32.38
N ALA A 91 -29.31 3.33 33.12
CA ALA A 91 -30.13 2.17 32.78
C ALA A 91 -31.42 2.55 32.01
N ASP A 92 -31.67 3.85 31.85
CA ASP A 92 -32.81 4.36 31.10
C ASP A 92 -32.61 4.10 29.59
N HIS A 93 -33.51 3.32 29.01
CA HIS A 93 -33.45 2.88 27.62
C HIS A 93 -33.55 4.04 26.62
N ASP A 94 -34.21 5.14 26.99
CA ASP A 94 -34.38 6.31 26.10
C ASP A 94 -33.18 7.27 26.19
N LEU A 95 -32.35 7.14 27.22
CA LEU A 95 -31.22 8.04 27.47
C LEU A 95 -29.86 7.38 27.29
N VAL A 96 -29.77 6.06 27.40
CA VAL A 96 -28.50 5.33 27.33
C VAL A 96 -27.81 5.54 25.98
N MET A 97 -26.50 5.77 26.03
CA MET A 97 -25.67 5.88 24.84
C MET A 97 -24.57 4.80 24.84
N PRO A 98 -24.31 4.14 23.70
CA PRO A 98 -25.08 4.23 22.45
C PRO A 98 -26.51 3.68 22.60
N PRO A 99 -27.48 4.14 21.78
CA PRO A 99 -28.85 3.64 21.83
C PRO A 99 -28.91 2.13 21.62
N VAL A 100 -29.85 1.45 22.28
CA VAL A 100 -29.92 -0.02 22.27
C VAL A 100 -30.13 -0.55 20.84
N GLU A 101 -30.93 0.14 20.04
CA GLU A 101 -31.18 -0.15 18.63
C GLU A 101 -29.94 -0.01 17.74
N PHE A 102 -28.89 0.70 18.18
CA PHE A 102 -27.62 0.78 17.45
C PHE A 102 -26.83 -0.54 17.53
N ASN A 103 -27.18 -1.44 18.45
CA ASN A 103 -26.62 -2.78 18.62
C ASN A 103 -25.08 -2.81 18.72
N LYS A 104 -24.50 -1.77 19.34
CA LYS A 104 -23.06 -1.66 19.65
C LYS A 104 -22.86 -1.13 21.07
N PRO A 105 -23.23 -1.90 22.11
CA PRO A 105 -23.06 -1.46 23.49
C PRO A 105 -21.58 -1.30 23.84
N LEU A 106 -21.30 -0.40 24.79
CA LEU A 106 -19.97 -0.26 25.37
C LEU A 106 -19.70 -1.36 26.40
N SER A 107 -18.50 -1.95 26.38
CA SER A 107 -18.03 -2.86 27.41
C SER A 107 -17.76 -2.12 28.73
N ALA A 108 -17.64 -2.85 29.84
CA ALA A 108 -17.30 -2.27 31.13
C ALA A 108 -15.93 -1.56 31.10
N GLU A 109 -14.96 -2.15 30.42
CA GLU A 109 -13.62 -1.60 30.24
C GLU A 109 -13.65 -0.31 29.41
N GLN A 110 -14.44 -0.27 28.33
CA GLN A 110 -14.59 0.93 27.50
C GLN A 110 -15.23 2.08 28.29
N LYS A 111 -16.26 1.80 29.10
CA LYS A 111 -16.86 2.80 29.99
C LYS A 111 -15.87 3.32 31.04
N ALA A 112 -15.06 2.42 31.61
CA ALA A 112 -14.02 2.79 32.56
C ALA A 112 -12.96 3.69 31.92
N LEU A 113 -12.50 3.37 30.71
CA LEU A 113 -11.55 4.20 29.95
C LEU A 113 -12.10 5.60 29.68
N LEU A 114 -13.33 5.72 29.18
CA LEU A 114 -13.98 7.02 28.94
C LEU A 114 -14.09 7.85 30.23
N THR A 115 -14.44 7.19 31.34
CA THR A 115 -14.57 7.86 32.65
C THR A 115 -13.21 8.32 33.17
N GLN A 116 -12.20 7.44 33.15
CA GLN A 116 -10.84 7.74 33.57
C GLN A 116 -10.22 8.86 32.72
N TRP A 117 -10.45 8.87 31.41
CA TRP A 117 -10.00 9.92 30.52
C TRP A 117 -10.57 11.29 30.91
N ILE A 118 -11.86 11.37 31.22
CA ILE A 118 -12.49 12.63 31.66
C ILE A 118 -11.93 13.07 33.02
N GLU A 119 -11.74 12.14 33.95
CA GLU A 119 -11.10 12.39 35.25
C GLU A 119 -9.68 12.97 35.08
N GLN A 120 -8.91 12.44 34.12
CA GLN A 120 -7.57 12.92 33.74
C GLN A 120 -7.57 14.27 33.01
N GLY A 121 -8.72 14.92 32.84
CA GLY A 121 -8.84 16.24 32.20
C GLY A 121 -9.29 16.20 30.74
N ALA A 122 -9.67 15.01 30.25
CA ALA A 122 -10.04 14.76 28.87
C ALA A 122 -9.01 15.30 27.85
N PRO A 123 -7.69 15.02 27.97
CA PRO A 123 -6.71 15.45 26.99
C PRO A 123 -7.09 14.96 25.59
N TRP A 124 -6.97 15.83 24.58
CA TRP A 124 -7.42 15.53 23.22
C TRP A 124 -6.25 15.60 22.25
N ASP A 125 -6.24 14.67 21.29
CA ASP A 125 -5.24 14.63 20.23
C ASP A 125 -5.91 14.65 18.86
N ASP A 126 -5.32 15.35 17.90
CA ASP A 126 -5.64 15.17 16.48
C ASP A 126 -5.36 13.73 16.04
N HIS A 127 -6.07 13.25 15.01
CA HIS A 127 -5.88 11.88 14.54
C HIS A 127 -4.42 11.65 14.13
N TRP A 128 -3.80 10.60 14.67
CA TRP A 128 -2.36 10.34 14.52
C TRP A 128 -1.87 10.34 13.05
N ALA A 129 -2.66 9.78 12.14
CA ALA A 129 -2.33 9.73 10.72
C ALA A 129 -2.43 11.09 10.01
N PHE A 130 -3.15 12.06 10.59
CA PHE A 130 -3.34 13.40 10.02
C PHE A 130 -2.36 14.43 10.59
N VAL A 131 -1.55 14.04 11.57
CA VAL A 131 -0.45 14.85 12.12
C VAL A 131 0.86 14.43 11.44
N SER A 132 1.65 15.37 10.94
CA SER A 132 2.92 15.07 10.27
C SER A 132 3.86 14.30 11.22
N PRO A 133 4.48 13.19 10.77
CA PRO A 133 5.34 12.39 11.65
C PRO A 133 6.59 13.19 12.05
N THR A 134 7.01 13.02 13.30
CA THR A 134 8.26 13.59 13.83
C THR A 134 9.26 12.48 14.10
N SER A 135 10.56 12.74 13.92
CA SER A 135 11.60 11.76 14.21
C SER A 135 11.60 11.44 15.71
N PRO A 136 11.23 10.21 16.12
CA PRO A 136 11.17 9.88 17.53
C PRO A 136 12.58 9.63 18.08
N LEU A 137 12.75 9.87 19.38
CA LEU A 137 13.97 9.50 20.08
C LEU A 137 14.17 7.98 20.02
N LEU A 138 15.41 7.56 19.76
CA LEU A 138 15.76 6.15 19.76
C LEU A 138 15.69 5.58 21.19
N PRO A 139 14.94 4.49 21.43
CA PRO A 139 14.80 3.93 22.76
C PRO A 139 16.14 3.40 23.30
N THR A 140 16.45 3.70 24.56
CA THR A 140 17.60 3.11 25.25
C THR A 140 17.29 1.65 25.59
N ALA A 141 17.95 0.71 24.91
CA ALA A 141 17.76 -0.72 25.16
C ALA A 141 19.12 -1.43 25.28
N LYS A 142 19.25 -2.33 26.27
CA LYS A 142 20.47 -3.15 26.47
C LYS A 142 20.83 -3.90 25.20
N GLN A 143 22.12 -3.88 24.87
CA GLN A 143 22.66 -4.01 23.51
C GLN A 143 22.71 -5.45 22.95
N GLU A 144 22.56 -6.49 23.77
CA GLU A 144 22.97 -7.86 23.37
C GLU A 144 22.25 -8.44 22.14
N TRP A 145 21.00 -8.06 21.85
CA TRP A 145 20.22 -8.59 20.72
C TRP A 145 19.99 -7.56 19.60
N ILE A 146 20.38 -6.30 19.79
CA ILE A 146 19.99 -5.19 18.94
C ILE A 146 21.03 -4.96 17.85
N ASN A 147 20.61 -4.93 16.58
CA ASN A 147 21.49 -4.57 15.46
C ASN A 147 21.21 -3.15 14.94
N ASN A 148 19.93 -2.74 14.88
CA ASN A 148 19.58 -1.39 14.44
C ASN A 148 18.36 -0.81 15.17
N ALA A 149 17.92 0.38 14.77
CA ALA A 149 16.80 1.10 15.39
C ALA A 149 15.47 0.31 15.35
N VAL A 150 15.22 -0.50 14.32
CA VAL A 150 14.01 -1.34 14.23
C VAL A 150 13.94 -2.27 15.44
N ASP A 151 15.07 -2.91 15.75
CA ASP A 151 15.18 -3.82 16.91
C ASP A 151 14.93 -3.08 18.23
N GLN A 152 15.42 -1.84 18.34
CA GLN A 152 15.23 -1.02 19.54
C GLN A 152 13.75 -0.74 19.81
N PHE A 153 13.00 -0.32 18.79
CA PHE A 153 11.56 -0.05 18.95
C PHE A 153 10.77 -1.31 19.26
N VAL A 154 11.06 -2.41 18.55
CA VAL A 154 10.35 -3.69 18.72
C VAL A 154 10.61 -4.29 20.10
N VAL A 155 11.87 -4.34 20.55
CA VAL A 155 12.23 -4.83 21.89
C VAL A 155 11.65 -3.93 22.99
N THR A 156 11.69 -2.62 22.81
CA THR A 156 11.12 -1.68 23.79
C THR A 156 9.62 -1.87 23.93
N ARG A 157 8.91 -2.03 22.81
CA ARG A 157 7.47 -2.28 22.83
C ARG A 157 7.14 -3.60 23.52
N MET A 158 7.84 -4.69 23.22
CA MET A 158 7.65 -5.97 23.91
C MET A 158 7.85 -5.84 25.43
N ARG A 159 8.90 -5.14 25.87
CA ARG A 159 9.18 -4.93 27.30
C ARG A 159 8.07 -4.13 27.99
N ALA A 160 7.54 -3.11 27.34
CA ALA A 160 6.47 -2.27 27.88
C ALA A 160 5.17 -3.05 28.16
N LEU A 161 4.95 -4.19 27.51
CA LEU A 161 3.75 -5.01 27.73
C LEU A 161 3.79 -5.81 29.04
N ASN A 162 4.95 -5.96 29.68
CA ASN A 162 5.14 -6.75 30.90
C ASN A 162 4.60 -8.21 30.82
N SER A 163 4.47 -8.76 29.60
CA SER A 163 3.85 -10.08 29.34
C SER A 163 4.86 -11.25 29.31
N GLY A 164 6.14 -10.97 29.54
CA GLY A 164 7.22 -11.96 29.44
C GLY A 164 7.68 -12.26 28.00
N LEU A 165 7.09 -11.60 26.99
CA LEU A 165 7.53 -11.67 25.59
C LEU A 165 8.99 -11.23 25.44
N LYS A 166 9.74 -11.99 24.64
CA LYS A 166 11.14 -11.71 24.29
C LYS A 166 11.35 -12.00 22.81
N PRO A 167 12.35 -11.41 22.16
CA PRO A 167 12.69 -11.82 20.79
C PRO A 167 13.02 -13.32 20.69
N SER A 168 12.71 -13.90 19.54
CA SER A 168 13.12 -15.26 19.19
C SER A 168 14.58 -15.31 18.76
N PRO A 169 15.24 -16.49 18.86
CA PRO A 169 16.57 -16.68 18.30
C PRO A 169 16.59 -16.36 16.80
N ILE A 170 17.77 -15.98 16.31
CA ILE A 170 17.99 -15.77 14.88
C ILE A 170 17.85 -17.09 14.13
N ALA A 171 17.18 -17.06 12.97
CA ALA A 171 17.01 -18.23 12.13
C ALA A 171 18.36 -18.73 11.60
N ASN A 172 18.46 -20.02 11.30
CA ASN A 172 19.67 -20.56 10.67
C ASN A 172 19.89 -19.94 9.27
N ARG A 173 21.14 -20.01 8.77
CA ARG A 173 21.56 -19.36 7.51
C ARG A 173 20.75 -19.83 6.30
N ALA A 174 20.42 -21.12 6.21
CA ALA A 174 19.62 -21.67 5.10
C ALA A 174 18.20 -21.09 5.08
N THR A 175 17.56 -20.95 6.25
CA THR A 175 16.26 -20.29 6.39
C THR A 175 16.33 -18.81 6.03
N LEU A 176 17.39 -18.11 6.46
CA LEU A 176 17.58 -16.68 6.20
C LEU A 176 17.72 -16.37 4.71
N ILE A 177 18.58 -17.08 3.99
CA ILE A 177 18.76 -16.85 2.55
C ILE A 177 17.51 -17.23 1.75
N ARG A 178 16.84 -18.33 2.13
CA ARG A 178 15.56 -18.70 1.52
C ARG A 178 14.55 -17.56 1.67
N ARG A 179 14.35 -17.06 2.90
CA ARG A 179 13.43 -15.95 3.18
C ARG A 179 13.78 -14.70 2.38
N LEU A 180 15.05 -14.26 2.44
CA LEU A 180 15.51 -13.09 1.68
C LEU A 180 15.25 -13.23 0.18
N SER A 181 15.52 -14.41 -0.40
CA SER A 181 15.32 -14.64 -1.82
C SER A 181 13.85 -14.52 -2.23
N PHE A 182 12.92 -15.06 -1.43
CA PHE A 182 11.48 -14.91 -1.65
C PHE A 182 11.03 -13.46 -1.48
N ASP A 183 11.44 -12.81 -0.39
CA ASP A 183 10.96 -11.48 -0.05
C ASP A 183 11.52 -10.40 -0.97
N LEU A 184 12.76 -10.56 -1.47
CA LEU A 184 13.43 -9.58 -2.33
C LEU A 184 13.36 -9.91 -3.82
N ARG A 185 13.25 -11.17 -4.25
CA ARG A 185 13.23 -11.57 -5.68
C ARG A 185 11.99 -12.35 -6.11
N GLY A 186 11.23 -12.90 -5.15
CA GLY A 186 10.06 -13.75 -5.43
C GLY A 186 10.42 -15.13 -5.97
N LEU A 187 11.70 -15.50 -5.90
CA LEU A 187 12.27 -16.74 -6.44
C LEU A 187 13.06 -17.47 -5.34
N PRO A 188 13.24 -18.80 -5.45
CA PRO A 188 14.09 -19.51 -4.52
C PRO A 188 15.57 -19.16 -4.76
N PRO A 189 16.44 -19.28 -3.74
CA PRO A 189 17.88 -19.08 -3.94
C PRO A 189 18.48 -20.25 -4.73
N THR A 190 19.54 -20.00 -5.48
CA THR A 190 20.31 -21.07 -6.14
C THR A 190 21.12 -21.86 -5.12
N LEU A 191 21.53 -23.08 -5.48
CA LEU A 191 22.37 -23.90 -4.60
C LEU A 191 23.72 -23.22 -4.31
N GLU A 192 24.28 -22.51 -5.29
CA GLU A 192 25.52 -21.75 -5.15
C GLU A 192 25.35 -20.59 -4.14
N GLU A 193 24.26 -19.83 -4.23
CA GLU A 193 23.94 -18.77 -3.27
C GLU A 193 23.81 -19.34 -1.85
N VAL A 194 23.11 -20.48 -1.69
CA VAL A 194 22.92 -21.14 -0.39
C VAL A 194 24.27 -21.59 0.18
N THR A 195 25.07 -22.34 -0.58
CA THR A 195 26.38 -22.82 -0.12
C THR A 195 27.31 -21.65 0.20
N GLY A 196 27.35 -20.63 -0.65
CA GLY A 196 28.18 -19.44 -0.46
C GLY A 196 27.84 -18.68 0.83
N PHE A 197 26.55 -18.46 1.11
CA PHE A 197 26.13 -17.78 2.34
C PHE A 197 26.28 -18.66 3.59
N VAL A 198 25.93 -19.93 3.51
CA VAL A 198 26.06 -20.86 4.65
C VAL A 198 27.51 -20.94 5.11
N ASN A 199 28.47 -20.93 4.18
CA ASN A 199 29.90 -20.96 4.49
C ASN A 199 30.42 -19.60 4.98
N SER A 200 30.16 -18.51 4.23
CA SER A 200 30.71 -17.18 4.56
C SER A 200 30.06 -16.51 5.76
N GLY A 201 28.74 -16.65 5.91
CA GLY A 201 27.95 -15.96 6.93
C GLY A 201 27.75 -14.46 6.71
N ASN A 202 28.20 -13.91 5.58
CA ASN A 202 28.08 -12.47 5.31
C ASN A 202 26.66 -12.13 4.83
N TYR A 203 25.79 -11.78 5.78
CA TYR A 203 24.38 -11.50 5.52
C TYR A 203 24.19 -10.20 4.71
N GLU A 204 24.97 -9.17 4.99
CA GLU A 204 24.85 -7.87 4.32
C GLU A 204 25.16 -7.97 2.83
N SER A 205 26.22 -8.69 2.45
CA SER A 205 26.55 -8.88 1.03
C SER A 205 25.46 -9.65 0.27
N VAL A 206 24.78 -10.59 0.91
CA VAL A 206 23.61 -11.28 0.30
C VAL A 206 22.45 -10.31 0.10
N VAL A 207 22.15 -9.47 1.10
CA VAL A 207 21.11 -8.44 0.99
C VAL A 207 21.42 -7.47 -0.15
N ASP A 208 22.66 -6.99 -0.23
CA ASP A 208 23.09 -6.04 -1.27
C ASP A 208 23.00 -6.66 -2.68
N ALA A 209 23.44 -7.92 -2.83
CA ALA A 209 23.32 -8.64 -4.09
C ALA A 209 21.86 -8.83 -4.52
N MET A 210 20.97 -9.18 -3.60
CA MET A 210 19.55 -9.38 -3.90
C MET A 210 18.84 -8.05 -4.23
N LEU A 211 19.15 -6.97 -3.52
CA LEU A 211 18.64 -5.64 -3.83
C LEU A 211 19.15 -5.11 -5.18
N ALA A 212 20.34 -5.54 -5.62
CA ALA A 212 20.91 -5.18 -6.93
C ALA A 212 20.36 -6.03 -8.09
N SER A 213 19.72 -7.17 -7.81
CA SER A 213 19.18 -8.06 -8.85
C SER A 213 18.03 -7.43 -9.64
N GLU A 214 17.89 -7.80 -10.91
CA GLU A 214 16.80 -7.29 -11.74
C GLU A 214 15.42 -7.85 -11.34
N GLN A 215 15.38 -9.00 -10.65
CA GLN A 215 14.14 -9.62 -10.15
C GLN A 215 13.55 -8.86 -8.95
N PHE A 216 14.31 -7.95 -8.34
CA PHE A 216 13.82 -7.10 -7.26
C PHE A 216 12.64 -6.23 -7.69
N GLY A 217 12.76 -5.58 -8.85
CA GLY A 217 11.72 -4.72 -9.40
C GLY A 217 10.46 -5.50 -9.79
N GLU A 218 10.60 -6.76 -10.23
CA GLU A 218 9.46 -7.64 -10.51
C GLU A 218 8.74 -8.02 -9.20
N ARG A 219 9.49 -8.36 -8.15
CA ARG A 219 8.95 -8.72 -6.83
C ARG A 219 8.16 -7.58 -6.20
N LEU A 220 8.71 -6.37 -6.20
CA LEU A 220 8.06 -5.20 -5.61
C LEU A 220 6.98 -4.63 -6.54
N GLY A 221 7.21 -4.69 -7.84
CA GLY A 221 6.27 -4.27 -8.89
C GLY A 221 4.92 -4.96 -8.78
N MET A 222 4.88 -6.26 -8.48
CA MET A 222 3.63 -6.99 -8.28
C MET A 222 2.66 -6.32 -7.30
N HIS A 223 3.16 -5.87 -6.13
CA HIS A 223 2.33 -5.19 -5.13
C HIS A 223 1.84 -3.83 -5.62
N TRP A 224 2.69 -3.08 -6.34
CA TRP A 224 2.28 -1.80 -6.91
C TRP A 224 1.19 -1.99 -7.98
N LEU A 225 1.32 -3.01 -8.81
CA LEU A 225 0.38 -3.34 -9.89
C LEU A 225 -1.00 -3.76 -9.34
N ASP A 226 -1.06 -4.36 -8.14
CA ASP A 226 -2.32 -4.59 -7.42
C ASP A 226 -2.98 -3.27 -6.98
N LEU A 227 -2.21 -2.35 -6.42
CA LEU A 227 -2.71 -1.04 -5.94
C LEU A 227 -3.30 -0.22 -7.08
N VAL A 228 -2.59 -0.13 -8.21
CA VAL A 228 -2.99 0.67 -9.37
C VAL A 228 -3.92 -0.08 -10.33
N ARG A 229 -4.29 -1.32 -9.99
CA ARG A 229 -5.25 -2.15 -10.75
C ARG A 229 -4.79 -2.36 -12.19
N TYR A 230 -3.51 -2.62 -12.37
CA TYR A 230 -2.97 -2.95 -13.69
C TYR A 230 -3.69 -4.19 -14.23
N ALA A 231 -4.21 -4.09 -15.45
CA ALA A 231 -4.78 -5.20 -16.19
C ALA A 231 -4.49 -5.00 -17.68
N ASP A 232 -4.42 -6.09 -18.43
CA ASP A 232 -4.21 -6.08 -19.88
C ASP A 232 -5.54 -5.92 -20.65
N SER A 233 -6.63 -5.62 -19.96
CA SER A 233 -8.00 -5.54 -20.49
C SER A 233 -8.83 -4.42 -19.86
N GLY A 234 -9.86 -3.98 -20.59
CA GLY A 234 -10.69 -2.81 -20.25
C GLY A 234 -11.73 -3.02 -19.14
N GLY A 235 -12.17 -4.25 -18.84
CA GLY A 235 -13.24 -4.51 -17.87
C GLY A 235 -14.68 -4.27 -18.34
N TYR A 236 -15.58 -3.99 -17.38
CA TYR A 236 -17.03 -3.82 -17.51
C TYR A 236 -17.75 -4.97 -18.22
N HIS A 237 -18.08 -4.80 -19.50
CA HIS A 237 -19.01 -5.68 -20.23
C HIS A 237 -18.30 -6.69 -21.14
N SER A 238 -17.11 -6.37 -21.64
CA SER A 238 -16.42 -7.17 -22.66
C SER A 238 -15.00 -7.57 -22.26
N ASP A 239 -14.26 -6.82 -21.44
CA ASP A 239 -12.83 -7.04 -21.14
C ASP A 239 -11.90 -7.05 -22.37
N VAL A 240 -12.14 -6.26 -23.42
CA VAL A 240 -11.21 -6.24 -24.57
C VAL A 240 -9.77 -5.94 -24.17
N PRO A 241 -8.78 -6.55 -24.85
CA PRO A 241 -7.38 -6.23 -24.62
C PRO A 241 -7.10 -4.74 -24.84
N ILE A 242 -6.28 -4.15 -23.96
CA ILE A 242 -5.82 -2.77 -24.05
C ILE A 242 -4.29 -2.71 -24.12
N HIS A 243 -3.76 -1.64 -24.70
CA HIS A 243 -2.32 -1.47 -24.87
C HIS A 243 -1.71 -0.77 -23.64
N ILE A 244 -1.11 -1.51 -22.70
CA ILE A 244 -0.57 -0.89 -21.48
C ILE A 244 0.67 -1.55 -20.87
N SER A 245 1.17 -2.66 -21.43
CA SER A 245 2.30 -3.38 -20.83
C SER A 245 3.58 -2.55 -20.63
N PRO A 246 3.90 -1.52 -21.45
CA PRO A 246 5.04 -0.65 -21.16
C PRO A 246 4.95 0.12 -19.83
N TYR A 247 3.74 0.38 -19.30
CA TYR A 247 3.59 0.95 -17.96
C TYR A 247 4.05 -0.04 -16.87
N ARG A 248 3.73 -1.33 -17.01
CA ARG A 248 4.22 -2.37 -16.09
C ARG A 248 5.74 -2.42 -16.11
N ASP A 249 6.34 -2.37 -17.30
CA ASP A 249 7.78 -2.38 -17.48
C ASP A 249 8.43 -1.13 -16.86
N TYR A 250 7.80 0.05 -16.98
CA TYR A 250 8.20 1.28 -16.29
C TYR A 250 8.26 1.09 -14.77
N VAL A 251 7.21 0.49 -14.17
CA VAL A 251 7.14 0.23 -12.71
C VAL A 251 8.29 -0.68 -12.27
N ILE A 252 8.52 -1.78 -12.99
CA ILE A 252 9.60 -2.73 -12.69
C ILE A 252 10.96 -2.01 -12.75
N GLN A 253 11.19 -1.23 -13.80
CA GLN A 253 12.44 -0.50 -13.98
C GLN A 253 12.64 0.58 -12.91
N ALA A 254 11.59 1.33 -12.54
CA ALA A 254 11.65 2.35 -11.50
C ALA A 254 12.10 1.76 -10.15
N PHE A 255 11.59 0.59 -9.76
CA PHE A 255 12.04 -0.08 -8.54
C PHE A 255 13.47 -0.64 -8.66
N ASN A 256 13.83 -1.22 -9.81
CA ASN A 256 15.19 -1.73 -10.03
C ASN A 256 16.26 -0.63 -9.96
N GLU A 257 15.98 0.53 -10.53
CA GLU A 257 16.88 1.69 -10.50
C GLU A 257 16.82 2.45 -9.17
N ASN A 258 15.93 2.03 -8.26
CA ASN A 258 15.66 2.73 -6.99
C ASN A 258 15.31 4.21 -7.22
N MET A 259 14.46 4.46 -8.20
CA MET A 259 13.91 5.79 -8.46
C MET A 259 13.31 6.36 -7.16
N PRO A 260 13.65 7.60 -6.78
CA PRO A 260 13.03 8.27 -5.65
C PRO A 260 11.49 8.19 -5.74
N PHE A 261 10.83 7.76 -4.68
CA PHE A 261 9.37 7.54 -4.69
C PHE A 261 8.57 8.83 -4.97
N ASP A 262 9.13 10.00 -4.66
CA ASP A 262 8.55 11.29 -5.00
C ASP A 262 8.59 11.56 -6.52
N GLN A 263 9.71 11.25 -7.18
CA GLN A 263 9.80 11.27 -8.63
C GLN A 263 8.84 10.25 -9.25
N PHE A 264 8.83 9.01 -8.77
CA PHE A 264 7.92 7.96 -9.23
C PHE A 264 6.45 8.38 -9.13
N THR A 265 6.08 9.14 -8.08
CA THR A 265 4.73 9.69 -7.91
C THR A 265 4.43 10.79 -8.92
N ARG A 266 5.34 11.76 -9.10
CA ARG A 266 5.18 12.86 -10.06
C ARG A 266 5.04 12.37 -11.49
N GLU A 267 5.87 11.40 -11.89
CA GLU A 267 5.84 10.86 -13.25
C GLU A 267 4.53 10.13 -13.56
N GLN A 268 3.98 9.36 -12.61
CA GLN A 268 2.72 8.62 -12.82
C GLN A 268 1.50 9.53 -12.89
N LEU A 269 1.42 10.55 -12.03
CA LEU A 269 0.24 11.43 -11.97
C LEU A 269 0.29 12.54 -13.03
N ALA A 270 1.50 13.03 -13.35
CA ALA A 270 1.69 14.27 -14.09
C ALA A 270 2.96 14.29 -14.96
N GLY A 271 3.48 13.13 -15.38
CA GLY A 271 4.66 13.04 -16.25
C GLY A 271 4.52 13.83 -17.57
N ASP A 272 3.30 14.01 -18.08
CA ASP A 272 3.00 14.81 -19.28
C ASP A 272 2.99 16.32 -19.04
N LEU A 273 2.97 16.75 -17.78
CA LEU A 273 3.04 18.16 -17.36
C LEU A 273 4.46 18.59 -16.97
N LEU A 274 5.44 17.67 -16.98
CA LEU A 274 6.84 18.01 -16.71
C LEU A 274 7.42 18.84 -17.87
N LEU A 275 8.42 19.66 -17.58
CA LEU A 275 9.12 20.43 -18.60
C LEU A 275 9.89 19.47 -19.53
N GLN A 276 9.58 19.50 -20.84
CA GLN A 276 10.22 18.65 -21.85
C GLN A 276 10.22 17.15 -21.45
N PRO A 277 9.02 16.55 -21.29
CA PRO A 277 8.90 15.23 -20.70
C PRO A 277 9.55 14.16 -21.58
N THR A 278 10.35 13.29 -20.97
CA THR A 278 10.93 12.14 -21.67
C THR A 278 9.86 11.12 -22.05
N GLN A 279 10.12 10.26 -23.04
CA GLN A 279 9.20 9.18 -23.39
C GLN A 279 8.84 8.30 -22.19
N ARG A 280 9.80 8.03 -21.30
CA ARG A 280 9.58 7.25 -20.07
C ARG A 280 8.59 7.93 -19.12
N GLN A 281 8.72 9.24 -18.92
CA GLN A 281 7.80 10.02 -18.09
C GLN A 281 6.39 10.06 -18.71
N ILE A 282 6.29 10.10 -20.04
CA ILE A 282 5.01 9.98 -20.74
C ILE A 282 4.40 8.58 -20.55
N ILE A 283 5.18 7.49 -20.63
CA ILE A 283 4.70 6.13 -20.36
C ILE A 283 4.17 5.98 -18.92
N ALA A 284 4.85 6.59 -17.94
CA ALA A 284 4.44 6.56 -16.54
C ALA A 284 3.00 7.08 -16.33
N THR A 285 2.59 8.08 -17.11
CA THR A 285 1.22 8.63 -17.07
C THR A 285 0.14 7.65 -17.52
N GLY A 286 0.52 6.47 -18.02
CA GLY A 286 -0.39 5.35 -18.24
C GLY A 286 -1.20 4.99 -16.98
N TYR A 287 -0.69 5.30 -15.78
CA TYR A 287 -1.42 5.20 -14.50
C TYR A 287 -2.85 5.79 -14.59
N ASN A 288 -2.98 7.02 -15.10
CA ASN A 288 -4.27 7.72 -15.17
C ASN A 288 -5.28 7.07 -16.15
N ARG A 289 -4.82 6.09 -16.94
CA ARG A 289 -5.59 5.35 -17.96
C ARG A 289 -5.88 3.91 -17.55
N LEU A 290 -5.56 3.50 -16.32
CA LEU A 290 -5.81 2.14 -15.79
C LEU A 290 -7.24 1.89 -15.32
N ASN A 291 -8.12 2.89 -15.43
CA ASN A 291 -9.54 2.75 -15.09
C ASN A 291 -10.20 1.65 -15.93
N LYS A 292 -11.29 1.07 -15.41
CA LYS A 292 -12.20 0.28 -16.25
C LYS A 292 -12.77 1.17 -17.36
N THR A 293 -12.92 0.65 -18.57
CA THR A 293 -13.44 1.38 -19.74
C THR A 293 -14.53 0.59 -20.44
N THR A 294 -15.46 1.29 -21.09
CA THR A 294 -16.56 0.65 -21.82
C THR A 294 -16.45 0.90 -23.33
N GLU A 295 -17.00 -0.04 -24.08
CA GLU A 295 -17.37 0.11 -25.50
C GLU A 295 -18.79 -0.42 -25.76
N GLU A 296 -19.59 -0.54 -24.69
CA GLU A 296 -20.93 -1.10 -24.75
C GLU A 296 -21.84 -0.24 -25.62
N GLY A 297 -22.58 -0.86 -26.53
CA GLY A 297 -23.59 -0.17 -27.31
C GLY A 297 -24.71 0.38 -26.42
N GLY A 298 -24.99 1.67 -26.54
CA GLY A 298 -26.00 2.35 -25.70
C GLY A 298 -25.44 2.97 -24.41
N ALA A 299 -24.15 2.77 -24.11
CA ALA A 299 -23.49 3.46 -23.02
C ALA A 299 -23.53 4.99 -23.20
N GLN A 300 -23.81 5.72 -22.12
CA GLN A 300 -23.86 7.17 -22.14
C GLN A 300 -22.49 7.76 -21.77
N PRO A 301 -21.85 8.56 -22.65
CA PRO A 301 -20.50 9.05 -22.38
C PRO A 301 -20.35 9.83 -21.06
N GLY A 302 -21.37 10.61 -20.65
CA GLY A 302 -21.33 11.39 -19.42
C GLY A 302 -21.24 10.53 -18.15
N GLU A 303 -21.99 9.42 -18.11
CA GLU A 303 -21.96 8.46 -17.01
C GLU A 303 -20.55 7.89 -16.81
N TYR A 304 -19.92 7.45 -17.89
CA TYR A 304 -18.61 6.80 -17.82
C TYR A 304 -17.48 7.78 -17.57
N LEU A 305 -17.54 9.01 -18.10
CA LEU A 305 -16.59 10.07 -17.71
C LEU A 305 -16.64 10.34 -16.20
N THR A 306 -17.84 10.33 -15.61
CA THR A 306 -18.02 10.49 -14.15
C THR A 306 -17.45 9.28 -13.39
N LYS A 307 -17.74 8.06 -13.84
CA LYS A 307 -17.15 6.82 -13.28
C LYS A 307 -15.62 6.83 -13.34
N TYR A 308 -15.03 7.26 -14.46
CA TYR A 308 -13.57 7.32 -14.64
C TYR A 308 -12.92 8.36 -13.72
N ALA A 309 -13.57 9.51 -13.52
CA ALA A 309 -13.14 10.52 -12.57
C ALA A 309 -13.17 9.99 -11.13
N ALA A 310 -14.29 9.39 -10.72
CA ALA A 310 -14.45 8.81 -9.39
C ALA A 310 -13.41 7.72 -9.11
N ASP A 311 -13.16 6.88 -10.10
CA ASP A 311 -12.19 5.79 -10.04
C ASP A 311 -10.76 6.28 -9.78
N ARG A 312 -10.35 7.40 -10.40
CA ARG A 312 -9.04 8.05 -10.13
C ARG A 312 -8.93 8.60 -8.72
N VAL A 313 -10.00 9.20 -8.19
CA VAL A 313 -10.01 9.69 -6.80
C VAL A 313 -9.81 8.51 -5.84
N ARG A 314 -10.60 7.44 -6.03
CA ARG A 314 -10.54 6.23 -5.21
C ARG A 314 -9.14 5.61 -5.23
N THR A 315 -8.54 5.47 -6.42
CA THR A 315 -7.19 4.91 -6.50
C THR A 315 -6.11 5.81 -5.96
N THR A 316 -6.10 7.08 -6.32
CA THR A 316 -5.02 7.96 -5.88
C THR A 316 -5.07 8.11 -4.35
N ALA A 317 -6.27 8.25 -3.77
CA ALA A 317 -6.45 8.28 -2.32
C ALA A 317 -6.05 6.96 -1.67
N GLY A 318 -6.50 5.82 -2.19
CA GLY A 318 -6.14 4.50 -1.67
C GLY A 318 -4.65 4.20 -1.79
N ALA A 319 -4.05 4.39 -2.96
CA ALA A 319 -2.68 4.00 -3.26
C ALA A 319 -1.62 4.89 -2.58
N TRP A 320 -1.82 6.22 -2.48
CA TRP A 320 -0.83 7.11 -1.86
C TRP A 320 -1.19 7.60 -0.48
N LEU A 321 -2.47 7.75 -0.15
CA LEU A 321 -2.91 8.37 1.11
C LEU A 321 -3.46 7.35 2.10
N GLY A 322 -3.80 6.13 1.66
CA GLY A 322 -4.45 5.13 2.51
C GLY A 322 -5.75 5.67 3.10
N LEU A 323 -6.55 6.36 2.28
CA LEU A 323 -7.82 6.98 2.68
C LEU A 323 -8.98 6.46 1.84
N THR A 324 -10.13 6.36 2.48
CA THR A 324 -11.43 5.96 1.91
C THR A 324 -12.21 7.15 1.34
N LEU A 325 -11.55 8.05 0.61
CA LEU A 325 -12.17 9.25 0.02
C LEU A 325 -13.31 8.92 -0.97
N GLY A 326 -13.37 7.69 -1.50
CA GLY A 326 -14.40 7.24 -2.43
C GLY A 326 -15.84 7.33 -1.93
N CYS A 327 -16.07 7.22 -0.62
CA CYS A 327 -17.42 7.38 -0.03
C CYS A 327 -17.95 8.80 -0.21
N CYS A 328 -17.05 9.77 -0.34
CA CYS A 328 -17.41 11.19 -0.47
C CYS A 328 -18.08 11.54 -1.80
N GLU A 329 -18.12 10.63 -2.77
CA GLU A 329 -18.82 10.85 -4.04
C GLU A 329 -20.30 11.20 -3.84
N CYS A 330 -20.98 10.54 -2.87
CA CYS A 330 -22.42 10.67 -2.71
C CYS A 330 -22.83 11.41 -1.43
N HIS A 331 -21.99 11.44 -0.40
CA HIS A 331 -22.28 12.09 0.89
C HIS A 331 -20.98 12.42 1.63
N ASP A 332 -21.01 13.34 2.59
CA ASP A 332 -19.84 13.60 3.44
C ASP A 332 -19.40 12.31 4.16
N HIS A 333 -18.10 12.13 4.34
CA HIS A 333 -17.60 10.91 4.96
C HIS A 333 -18.18 10.73 6.37
N LYS A 334 -18.54 9.49 6.72
CA LYS A 334 -19.23 9.19 7.98
C LYS A 334 -18.37 9.42 9.23
N TYR A 335 -17.06 9.23 9.11
CA TYR A 335 -16.12 9.24 10.25
C TYR A 335 -14.96 10.23 10.08
N ASP A 336 -14.26 10.16 8.96
CA ASP A 336 -13.21 11.11 8.57
C ASP A 336 -13.70 12.52 8.21
N PRO A 337 -12.85 13.56 8.37
CA PRO A 337 -13.21 14.96 8.15
C PRO A 337 -13.18 15.34 6.66
N PHE A 338 -13.75 14.50 5.80
CA PHE A 338 -13.80 14.70 4.35
C PHE A 338 -15.23 14.92 3.89
N THR A 339 -15.42 15.90 3.02
CA THR A 339 -16.73 16.29 2.49
C THR A 339 -16.92 15.82 1.06
N THR A 340 -18.16 15.85 0.59
CA THR A 340 -18.46 15.68 -0.84
C THR A 340 -17.75 16.73 -1.69
N GLU A 341 -17.62 17.98 -1.20
CA GLU A 341 -16.85 19.00 -1.91
C GLU A 341 -15.38 18.57 -2.08
N ASP A 342 -14.74 18.00 -1.06
CA ASP A 342 -13.35 17.52 -1.12
C ASP A 342 -13.16 16.46 -2.21
N PHE A 343 -14.12 15.55 -2.38
CA PHE A 343 -14.09 14.56 -3.46
C PHE A 343 -14.05 15.23 -4.83
N TYR A 344 -14.96 16.17 -5.09
CA TYR A 344 -15.04 16.84 -6.39
C TYR A 344 -13.89 17.83 -6.63
N ARG A 345 -13.31 18.42 -5.58
CA ARG A 345 -12.05 19.18 -5.67
C ARG A 345 -10.90 18.29 -6.12
N PHE A 346 -10.85 17.06 -5.60
CA PHE A 346 -9.87 16.06 -6.01
C PHE A 346 -10.10 15.59 -7.46
N VAL A 347 -11.36 15.35 -7.87
CA VAL A 347 -11.73 15.08 -9.27
C VAL A 347 -11.22 16.20 -10.18
N ALA A 348 -11.43 17.45 -9.77
CA ALA A 348 -11.04 18.63 -10.54
C ALA A 348 -9.54 18.71 -10.82
N CYS A 349 -8.67 18.08 -10.03
CA CYS A 349 -7.25 17.96 -10.35
C CYS A 349 -7.02 17.22 -11.67
N PHE A 350 -7.82 16.19 -11.98
CA PHE A 350 -7.69 15.33 -13.16
C PHE A 350 -8.55 15.78 -14.36
N ALA A 351 -9.21 16.94 -14.27
CA ALA A 351 -10.17 17.39 -15.27
C ALA A 351 -9.57 17.70 -16.65
N ASP A 352 -8.24 17.79 -16.74
CA ASP A 352 -7.48 18.06 -17.96
C ASP A 352 -7.03 16.78 -18.69
N ILE A 353 -7.45 15.58 -18.26
CA ILE A 353 -7.15 14.35 -18.99
C ILE A 353 -7.99 14.27 -20.26
N GLU A 354 -7.33 14.10 -21.40
CA GLU A 354 -8.01 13.74 -22.64
C GLU A 354 -8.50 12.29 -22.60
N GLU A 355 -9.81 12.14 -22.69
CA GLU A 355 -10.47 10.83 -22.67
C GLU A 355 -11.88 10.91 -23.25
N LYS A 356 -12.41 9.73 -23.62
CA LYS A 356 -13.79 9.54 -24.08
C LYS A 356 -14.54 8.68 -23.07
N GLY A 357 -15.84 8.91 -22.90
CA GLY A 357 -16.68 8.07 -22.04
C GLY A 357 -16.98 6.69 -22.62
N VAL A 358 -16.98 6.55 -23.95
CA VAL A 358 -17.21 5.27 -24.64
C VAL A 358 -16.13 5.11 -25.70
N TYR A 359 -15.48 3.96 -25.71
CA TYR A 359 -14.41 3.59 -26.64
C TYR A 359 -14.93 2.59 -27.69
N GLY A 360 -14.05 2.16 -28.59
CA GLY A 360 -14.34 1.12 -29.58
C GLY A 360 -13.13 0.22 -29.81
N GLY A 361 -13.34 -1.10 -29.75
CA GLY A 361 -12.29 -2.11 -29.92
C GLY A 361 -11.17 -1.97 -28.87
N SER A 362 -9.93 -2.35 -29.22
CA SER A 362 -8.79 -2.32 -28.29
C SER A 362 -8.12 -0.96 -28.09
N ARG A 363 -8.47 0.05 -28.90
CA ARG A 363 -7.80 1.36 -28.83
C ARG A 363 -8.36 2.22 -27.71
N ARG A 364 -7.46 2.93 -27.03
CA ARG A 364 -7.74 3.85 -25.93
C ARG A 364 -6.88 5.12 -26.07
N ASP A 365 -7.12 5.86 -27.15
CA ASP A 365 -6.38 7.10 -27.43
C ASP A 365 -6.45 8.10 -26.26
N PRO A 366 -5.41 8.92 -26.04
CA PRO A 366 -4.12 8.92 -26.73
C PRO A 366 -3.22 7.71 -26.41
N GLU A 367 -2.51 7.22 -27.43
CA GLU A 367 -1.52 6.14 -27.36
C GLU A 367 -0.26 6.50 -28.17
N ILE A 368 0.90 6.01 -27.75
CA ILE A 368 2.18 6.10 -28.49
C ILE A 368 2.73 4.72 -28.81
N LYS A 369 3.60 4.63 -29.82
CA LYS A 369 4.40 3.42 -30.10
C LYS A 369 5.75 3.53 -29.41
N VAL A 370 6.16 2.48 -28.72
CA VAL A 370 7.39 2.42 -27.93
C VAL A 370 8.09 1.07 -28.09
N ALA A 371 9.41 1.08 -27.92
CA ALA A 371 10.18 -0.15 -27.79
C ALA A 371 9.82 -0.85 -26.47
N THR A 372 9.72 -2.17 -26.48
CA THR A 372 9.73 -2.95 -25.23
C THR A 372 11.12 -2.92 -24.59
N ALA A 373 11.24 -3.26 -23.30
CA ALA A 373 12.55 -3.29 -22.64
C ALA A 373 13.59 -4.18 -23.37
N PRO A 374 13.24 -5.41 -23.84
CA PRO A 374 14.17 -6.20 -24.67
C PRO A 374 14.55 -5.52 -25.99
N GLN A 375 13.59 -4.87 -26.66
CA GLN A 375 13.85 -4.13 -27.90
C GLN A 375 14.75 -2.93 -27.67
N ALA A 376 14.54 -2.17 -26.59
CA ALA A 376 15.36 -1.02 -26.21
C ALA A 376 16.82 -1.44 -25.94
N LYS A 377 17.03 -2.56 -25.23
CA LYS A 377 18.36 -3.14 -25.01
C LYS A 377 19.04 -3.52 -26.33
N GLN A 378 18.29 -4.15 -27.25
CA GLN A 378 18.81 -4.49 -28.57
C GLN A 378 19.15 -3.25 -29.39
N LEU A 379 18.31 -2.21 -29.37
CA LEU A 379 18.57 -0.95 -30.07
C LEU A 379 19.81 -0.23 -29.52
N ALA A 380 19.98 -0.20 -28.20
CA ALA A 380 21.16 0.40 -27.56
C ALA A 380 22.47 -0.32 -27.96
N GLU A 381 22.43 -1.65 -28.09
CA GLU A 381 23.59 -2.43 -28.55
C GLU A 381 23.90 -2.16 -30.03
N LEU A 382 22.87 -2.12 -30.88
CA LEU A 382 23.02 -1.75 -32.29
C LEU A 382 23.58 -0.32 -32.45
N GLU A 383 23.17 0.61 -31.60
CA GLU A 383 23.66 2.00 -31.62
C GLU A 383 25.14 2.10 -31.24
N LYS A 384 25.59 1.30 -30.25
CA LYS A 384 27.02 1.20 -29.92
C LYS A 384 27.83 0.66 -31.09
N GLN A 385 27.35 -0.38 -31.75
CA GLN A 385 27.99 -0.95 -32.94
C GLN A 385 28.03 0.07 -34.09
N LEU A 386 26.93 0.81 -34.31
CA LEU A 386 26.86 1.86 -35.30
C LEU A 386 27.90 2.96 -35.05
N THR A 387 28.02 3.41 -33.79
CA THR A 387 28.99 4.45 -33.38
C THR A 387 30.42 4.00 -33.66
N LEU A 388 30.76 2.74 -33.35
CA LEU A 388 32.08 2.17 -33.62
C LEU A 388 32.38 2.09 -35.12
N LEU A 389 31.42 1.62 -35.92
CA LEU A 389 31.58 1.53 -37.38
C LEU A 389 31.68 2.90 -38.04
N GLN A 390 30.90 3.88 -37.57
CA GLN A 390 30.99 5.27 -38.06
C GLN A 390 32.36 5.90 -37.76
N ALA A 391 32.97 5.56 -36.63
CA ALA A 391 34.34 5.98 -36.33
C ALA A 391 35.37 5.32 -37.28
N GLN A 392 35.17 4.04 -37.62
CA GLN A 392 36.03 3.31 -38.58
C GLN A 392 35.88 3.80 -40.02
N LEU A 393 34.70 4.29 -40.41
CA LEU A 393 34.44 4.83 -41.75
C LEU A 393 35.29 6.08 -42.08
N LYS A 394 35.92 6.70 -41.08
CA LYS A 394 36.88 7.80 -41.27
C LYS A 394 38.21 7.33 -41.89
N ASP A 395 38.48 6.02 -41.89
CA ASP A 395 39.61 5.41 -42.59
C ASP A 395 39.17 5.00 -44.02
N VAL A 396 39.72 5.68 -45.02
CA VAL A 396 39.34 5.55 -46.45
C VAL A 396 39.59 4.14 -47.00
N SER A 397 40.49 3.37 -46.39
CA SER A 397 40.89 2.04 -46.86
C SER A 397 39.82 0.95 -46.68
N GLN A 398 38.81 1.16 -45.81
CA GLN A 398 37.75 0.18 -45.51
C GLN A 398 36.33 0.68 -45.77
N GLY A 399 36.16 1.81 -46.47
CA GLY A 399 34.89 2.53 -46.58
C GLY A 399 33.68 1.71 -47.05
N GLU A 400 33.82 0.90 -48.11
CA GLU A 400 32.68 0.18 -48.69
C GLU A 400 32.19 -0.99 -47.81
N ALA A 401 33.12 -1.74 -47.21
CA ALA A 401 32.79 -2.86 -46.34
C ALA A 401 32.14 -2.39 -45.03
N VAL A 402 32.66 -1.32 -44.43
CA VAL A 402 32.11 -0.70 -43.22
C VAL A 402 30.74 -0.09 -43.50
N GLN A 403 30.56 0.58 -44.65
CA GLN A 403 29.27 1.14 -45.04
C GLN A 403 28.17 0.06 -45.15
N LYS A 404 28.47 -1.10 -45.74
CA LYS A 404 27.53 -2.23 -45.83
C LYS A 404 27.10 -2.75 -44.45
N GLN A 405 28.01 -2.77 -43.48
CA GLN A 405 27.69 -3.14 -42.10
C GLN A 405 26.80 -2.10 -41.41
N ILE A 406 27.09 -0.81 -41.61
CA ILE A 406 26.24 0.29 -41.14
C ILE A 406 24.82 0.14 -41.69
N ASP A 407 24.67 -0.11 -43.00
CA ASP A 407 23.36 -0.26 -43.64
C ASP A 407 22.60 -1.49 -43.10
N THR A 408 23.32 -2.58 -42.83
CA THR A 408 22.75 -3.78 -42.19
C THR A 408 22.24 -3.49 -40.78
N ILE A 409 22.99 -2.73 -39.97
CA ILE A 409 22.57 -2.34 -38.62
C ILE A 409 21.35 -1.43 -38.68
N LYS A 410 21.35 -0.42 -39.55
CA LYS A 410 20.19 0.45 -39.77
C LYS A 410 18.95 -0.34 -40.18
N ALA A 411 19.10 -1.31 -41.08
CA ALA A 411 18.00 -2.20 -41.47
C ALA A 411 17.46 -3.01 -40.27
N LYS A 412 18.34 -3.49 -39.38
CA LYS A 412 17.93 -4.15 -38.12
C LYS A 412 17.19 -3.21 -37.18
N GLN A 413 17.66 -1.96 -37.00
CA GLN A 413 16.97 -0.96 -36.19
C GLN A 413 15.55 -0.70 -36.73
N VAL A 414 15.40 -0.46 -38.04
CA VAL A 414 14.09 -0.28 -38.70
C VAL A 414 13.18 -1.51 -38.52
N ALA A 415 13.73 -2.72 -38.61
CA ALA A 415 12.97 -3.95 -38.38
C ALA A 415 12.49 -4.10 -36.92
N ILE A 416 13.22 -3.55 -35.95
CA ILE A 416 12.79 -3.49 -34.55
C ILE A 416 11.71 -2.43 -34.36
N GLU A 417 11.89 -1.24 -34.91
CA GLU A 417 10.92 -0.12 -34.82
C GLU A 417 9.54 -0.48 -35.39
N LYS A 418 9.49 -1.25 -36.48
CA LYS A 418 8.23 -1.76 -37.04
C LYS A 418 7.44 -2.65 -36.08
N ARG A 419 8.10 -3.22 -35.06
CA ARG A 419 7.53 -4.10 -34.03
C ARG A 419 7.34 -3.42 -32.68
N PHE A 420 7.44 -2.10 -32.62
CA PHE A 420 7.11 -1.34 -31.41
C PHE A 420 5.67 -1.59 -30.99
N VAL A 421 5.48 -1.70 -29.68
CA VAL A 421 4.18 -1.91 -29.07
C VAL A 421 3.51 -0.56 -28.80
N ARG A 422 2.19 -0.57 -28.76
CA ARG A 422 1.43 0.60 -28.33
C ARG A 422 1.34 0.65 -26.81
N THR A 423 1.17 1.84 -26.28
CA THR A 423 0.78 2.04 -24.88
C THR A 423 -0.08 3.28 -24.73
N MET A 424 -1.12 3.19 -23.90
CA MET A 424 -1.90 4.34 -23.47
C MET A 424 -1.02 5.31 -22.69
N ILE A 425 -1.29 6.59 -22.86
CA ILE A 425 -0.64 7.70 -22.16
C ILE A 425 -1.69 8.71 -21.71
N THR A 426 -1.30 9.66 -20.88
CA THR A 426 -2.08 10.87 -20.62
C THR A 426 -1.63 11.97 -21.57
N ARG A 427 -2.59 12.74 -22.07
CA ARG A 427 -2.36 14.03 -22.74
C ARG A 427 -3.23 15.07 -22.05
N SER A 428 -2.62 16.16 -21.62
CA SER A 428 -3.35 17.29 -21.07
C SER A 428 -4.11 18.05 -22.17
N VAL A 429 -5.35 18.44 -21.86
CA VAL A 429 -6.24 19.30 -22.66
C VAL A 429 -6.82 20.40 -21.77
N GLU A 430 -7.64 21.28 -22.32
CA GLU A 430 -8.34 22.28 -21.50
C GLU A 430 -9.17 21.58 -20.39
N PRO A 431 -8.98 21.95 -19.11
CA PRO A 431 -9.68 21.30 -18.01
C PRO A 431 -11.19 21.44 -18.11
N LYS A 432 -11.90 20.33 -17.95
CA LYS A 432 -13.38 20.31 -17.87
C LYS A 432 -13.85 21.02 -16.59
N VAL A 433 -14.99 21.69 -16.66
CA VAL A 433 -15.66 22.24 -15.47
C VAL A 433 -16.18 21.10 -14.61
N ILE A 434 -15.80 21.07 -13.33
CA ILE A 434 -16.26 20.07 -12.36
C ILE A 434 -17.22 20.72 -11.37
N ARG A 435 -18.31 20.01 -11.08
CA ARG A 435 -19.33 20.39 -10.12
C ARG A 435 -19.47 19.31 -9.07
N VAL A 436 -19.94 19.69 -7.89
CA VAL A 436 -20.48 18.73 -6.92
C VAL A 436 -21.72 18.09 -7.55
N LEU A 437 -21.73 16.77 -7.70
CA LEU A 437 -22.92 16.07 -8.18
C LEU A 437 -23.77 15.63 -6.98
N PRO A 438 -25.02 16.08 -6.85
CA PRO A 438 -25.88 15.66 -5.76
C PRO A 438 -26.02 14.13 -5.74
N ARG A 439 -25.59 13.49 -4.65
CA ARG A 439 -25.60 12.03 -4.49
C ARG A 439 -24.85 11.27 -5.60
N GLY A 440 -23.88 11.89 -6.27
CA GLY A 440 -23.15 11.29 -7.38
C GLY A 440 -23.92 11.23 -8.70
N ASP A 441 -25.11 11.85 -8.79
CA ASP A 441 -25.94 11.79 -9.99
C ASP A 441 -25.37 12.66 -11.12
N TRP A 442 -24.81 12.02 -12.14
CA TRP A 442 -24.19 12.68 -13.30
C TRP A 442 -25.19 13.44 -14.19
N LEU A 443 -26.49 13.13 -14.11
CA LEU A 443 -27.54 13.88 -14.80
C LEU A 443 -27.88 15.17 -14.06
N ASN A 444 -27.55 15.27 -12.77
CA ASN A 444 -27.86 16.41 -11.94
C ASN A 444 -26.66 17.38 -11.85
N SER A 445 -26.71 18.43 -12.68
CA SER A 445 -25.69 19.49 -12.72
C SER A 445 -25.97 20.70 -11.82
N SER A 446 -26.94 20.60 -10.90
CA SER A 446 -27.36 21.73 -10.05
C SER A 446 -26.32 22.12 -8.98
N GLY A 447 -25.35 21.26 -8.67
CA GLY A 447 -24.34 21.55 -7.66
C GLY A 447 -23.32 22.62 -8.09
N THR A 448 -22.62 23.12 -7.08
CA THR A 448 -21.66 24.20 -7.21
C THR A 448 -20.44 23.78 -8.03
N VAL A 449 -19.88 24.72 -8.79
CA VAL A 449 -18.57 24.53 -9.44
C VAL A 449 -17.49 24.55 -8.37
N VAL A 450 -16.57 23.59 -8.43
CA VAL A 450 -15.45 23.49 -7.48
C VAL A 450 -14.12 23.71 -8.17
N ALA A 451 -13.20 24.37 -7.47
CA ALA A 451 -11.83 24.50 -7.90
C ALA A 451 -11.03 23.21 -7.62
N ALA A 452 -10.06 22.90 -8.47
CA ALA A 452 -9.11 21.82 -8.22
C ALA A 452 -8.34 22.05 -6.92
N GLY A 453 -8.13 20.98 -6.15
CA GLY A 453 -7.36 21.04 -4.93
C GLY A 453 -7.40 19.76 -4.11
N VAL A 454 -6.73 19.82 -2.96
CA VAL A 454 -6.68 18.75 -1.96
C VAL A 454 -7.82 18.91 -0.95
N PRO A 455 -8.12 17.88 -0.12
CA PRO A 455 -9.14 17.99 0.91
C PRO A 455 -8.87 19.15 1.85
N GLN A 456 -9.91 19.91 2.20
CA GLN A 456 -9.83 21.14 2.98
C GLN A 456 -9.18 20.92 4.36
N HIS A 457 -9.38 19.75 4.95
CA HIS A 457 -8.74 19.35 6.21
C HIS A 457 -7.20 19.49 6.13
N PHE A 458 -6.59 19.17 4.99
CA PHE A 458 -5.15 19.31 4.75
C PHE A 458 -4.77 20.65 4.10
N ALA A 459 -5.72 21.32 3.43
CA ALA A 459 -5.46 22.55 2.69
C ALA A 459 -5.16 23.78 3.58
N LYS A 460 -5.47 23.74 4.88
CA LYS A 460 -5.20 24.84 5.83
C LYS A 460 -3.72 25.29 5.88
N LYS A 461 -2.81 24.45 5.40
CA LYS A 461 -1.36 24.72 5.34
C LYS A 461 -0.88 25.21 3.96
N MET A 462 -1.76 25.36 2.98
CA MET A 462 -1.40 25.76 1.62
C MET A 462 -1.53 27.27 1.42
N THR A 463 -0.56 27.88 0.76
CA THR A 463 -0.62 29.29 0.33
C THR A 463 -1.68 29.48 -0.75
N ALA A 464 -2.38 30.61 -0.69
CA ALA A 464 -3.29 31.04 -1.75
C ALA A 464 -2.52 31.15 -3.09
N ARG A 465 -3.17 30.77 -4.19
CA ARG A 465 -2.59 30.79 -5.54
C ARG A 465 -3.55 31.44 -6.52
N GLU A 466 -2.99 32.17 -7.47
CA GLU A 466 -3.74 32.79 -8.57
C GLU A 466 -4.01 31.79 -9.71
N GLN A 467 -3.09 30.84 -9.93
CA GLN A 467 -3.20 29.84 -10.99
C GLN A 467 -4.00 28.62 -10.54
N ARG A 468 -4.67 27.95 -11.50
CA ARG A 468 -5.42 26.71 -11.25
C ARG A 468 -4.47 25.61 -10.74
N PHE A 469 -4.89 24.93 -9.68
CA PHE A 469 -4.21 23.75 -9.16
C PHE A 469 -4.21 22.59 -10.18
N THR A 470 -3.03 22.08 -10.53
CA THR A 470 -2.83 21.05 -11.58
C THR A 470 -2.63 19.64 -11.02
N ARG A 471 -2.63 18.62 -11.88
CA ARG A 471 -2.21 17.25 -11.49
C ARG A 471 -0.77 17.21 -10.95
N LEU A 472 0.11 18.07 -11.46
CA LEU A 472 1.49 18.16 -10.97
C LEU A 472 1.53 18.76 -9.56
N ASP A 473 0.69 19.75 -9.26
CA ASP A 473 0.56 20.28 -7.90
C ASP A 473 0.00 19.24 -6.92
N LEU A 474 -0.98 18.44 -7.35
CA LEU A 474 -1.48 17.31 -6.57
C LEU A 474 -0.35 16.32 -6.28
N ALA A 475 0.43 15.94 -7.29
CA ALA A 475 1.54 15.01 -7.14
C ALA A 475 2.61 15.56 -6.18
N ASN A 476 2.93 16.86 -6.29
CA ASN A 476 3.86 17.54 -5.39
C ASN A 476 3.34 17.56 -3.94
N TRP A 477 2.04 17.78 -3.73
CA TRP A 477 1.44 17.74 -2.39
C TRP A 477 1.43 16.33 -1.78
N ILE A 478 1.17 15.29 -2.59
CA ILE A 478 1.18 13.89 -2.11
C ILE A 478 2.54 13.55 -1.50
N VAL A 479 3.63 14.01 -2.10
CA VAL A 479 5.01 13.71 -1.66
C VAL A 479 5.69 14.90 -0.97
N ALA A 480 4.91 15.89 -0.54
CA ALA A 480 5.42 16.98 0.28
C ALA A 480 5.83 16.44 1.65
N LYS A 481 6.88 17.01 2.24
CA LYS A 481 7.37 16.61 3.58
C LYS A 481 6.31 16.82 4.66
N GLU A 482 5.43 17.80 4.46
CA GLU A 482 4.35 18.16 5.36
C GLU A 482 3.15 17.21 5.27
N ASN A 483 3.05 16.42 4.19
CA ASN A 483 1.97 15.45 4.02
C ASN A 483 2.12 14.32 5.06
N PRO A 484 1.13 14.11 5.93
CA PRO A 484 1.26 13.20 7.07
C PRO A 484 1.05 11.72 6.72
N LEU A 485 0.57 11.43 5.50
CA LEU A 485 0.05 10.11 5.13
C LEU A 485 1.05 9.32 4.28
N THR A 486 1.54 9.88 3.19
CA THR A 486 2.17 9.10 2.11
C THR A 486 3.38 8.29 2.56
N SER A 487 4.26 8.87 3.37
CA SER A 487 5.41 8.15 3.91
C SER A 487 5.00 7.01 4.84
N ARG A 488 4.01 7.22 5.72
CA ARG A 488 3.48 6.18 6.63
C ARG A 488 2.79 5.05 5.87
N VAL A 489 1.93 5.39 4.90
CA VAL A 489 1.22 4.41 4.06
C VAL A 489 2.23 3.51 3.36
N PHE A 490 3.24 4.11 2.72
CA PHE A 490 4.22 3.37 1.95
C PHE A 490 5.06 2.44 2.85
N VAL A 491 5.63 2.94 3.95
CA VAL A 491 6.47 2.11 4.83
C VAL A 491 5.66 1.06 5.59
N ASN A 492 4.39 1.32 5.91
CA ASN A 492 3.49 0.33 6.52
C ASN A 492 3.22 -0.85 5.57
N ARG A 493 3.05 -0.56 4.27
CA ARG A 493 2.93 -1.60 3.24
C ARG A 493 4.23 -2.35 3.01
N LEU A 494 5.38 -1.67 2.98
CA LEU A 494 6.68 -2.35 2.96
C LEU A 494 6.82 -3.28 4.16
N TRP A 495 6.47 -2.82 5.37
CA TRP A 495 6.48 -3.65 6.56
C TRP A 495 5.62 -4.91 6.40
N LYS A 496 4.39 -4.78 5.87
CA LYS A 496 3.54 -5.94 5.55
C LYS A 496 4.20 -6.91 4.59
N ILE A 497 4.95 -6.46 3.59
CA ILE A 497 5.63 -7.34 2.63
C ILE A 497 6.64 -8.27 3.36
N PHE A 498 7.35 -7.76 4.37
CA PHE A 498 8.42 -8.49 5.08
C PHE A 498 7.99 -9.18 6.38
N PHE A 499 6.79 -8.90 6.89
CA PHE A 499 6.28 -9.47 8.15
C PHE A 499 4.89 -10.12 8.04
N GLY A 500 4.23 -10.03 6.89
CA GLY A 500 2.89 -10.58 6.62
C GLY A 500 1.74 -9.74 7.19
N ARG A 501 2.01 -8.72 8.02
CA ARG A 501 1.03 -7.77 8.59
C ARG A 501 1.70 -6.39 8.68
N GLY A 502 0.94 -5.32 8.48
CA GLY A 502 1.41 -3.94 8.72
C GLY A 502 1.57 -3.62 10.21
N LEU A 503 2.29 -2.54 10.53
CA LEU A 503 2.30 -1.94 11.86
C LEU A 503 0.92 -1.42 12.25
N SER A 504 0.24 -0.76 11.30
CA SER A 504 -1.22 -0.65 11.29
C SER A 504 -1.75 -1.70 10.31
N SER A 505 -2.76 -2.46 10.72
CA SER A 505 -3.15 -3.66 9.98
C SER A 505 -4.01 -3.38 8.76
N GLN A 506 -4.83 -2.33 8.81
CA GLN A 506 -5.62 -1.87 7.67
C GLN A 506 -4.71 -1.05 6.75
N LEU A 507 -4.45 -1.56 5.55
CA LEU A 507 -3.46 -0.98 4.62
C LEU A 507 -4.05 0.03 3.65
N ASP A 508 -5.38 0.07 3.57
CA ASP A 508 -6.21 0.90 2.71
C ASP A 508 -6.97 1.98 3.49
N ASP A 509 -6.99 1.91 4.84
CA ASP A 509 -7.59 2.92 5.71
C ASP A 509 -6.70 3.24 6.92
N LEU A 510 -6.02 4.38 6.90
CA LEU A 510 -5.37 5.01 8.06
C LEU A 510 -6.22 6.13 8.67
N GLY A 511 -7.46 6.31 8.21
CA GLY A 511 -8.42 7.24 8.78
C GLY A 511 -8.95 6.75 10.13
N ILE A 512 -10.06 7.37 10.56
CA ILE A 512 -10.66 7.17 11.87
C ILE A 512 -11.21 5.75 12.09
N GLN A 513 -11.53 5.02 11.02
CA GLN A 513 -11.93 3.60 11.09
C GLN A 513 -10.75 2.63 10.92
N GLY A 514 -9.56 3.16 10.62
CA GLY A 514 -8.32 2.40 10.59
C GLY A 514 -7.89 1.88 11.97
N GLU A 515 -6.87 1.01 11.98
CA GLU A 515 -6.32 0.47 13.23
C GLU A 515 -5.14 1.33 13.74
N TRP A 516 -5.10 1.60 15.05
CA TRP A 516 -3.94 2.20 15.69
C TRP A 516 -2.69 1.35 15.48
N PRO A 517 -1.53 1.92 15.10
CA PRO A 517 -0.33 1.13 14.87
C PRO A 517 0.18 0.48 16.16
N THR A 518 0.60 -0.78 16.09
CA THR A 518 1.15 -1.51 17.25
C THR A 518 2.45 -0.89 17.77
N HIS A 519 3.21 -0.24 16.87
CA HIS A 519 4.47 0.47 17.14
C HIS A 519 4.43 1.87 16.48
N PRO A 520 3.71 2.85 17.06
CA PRO A 520 3.56 4.18 16.46
C PRO A 520 4.91 4.87 16.22
N ALA A 521 5.82 4.82 17.20
CA ALA A 521 7.15 5.41 17.06
C ALA A 521 8.01 4.72 15.97
N LEU A 522 7.87 3.39 15.78
CA LEU A 522 8.58 2.72 14.70
C LEU A 522 8.04 3.13 13.32
N LEU A 523 6.72 3.25 13.19
CA LEU A 523 6.07 3.71 11.96
C LEU A 523 6.55 5.12 11.59
N ASP A 524 6.55 6.04 12.56
CA ASP A 524 7.01 7.41 12.35
C ASP A 524 8.52 7.48 12.08
N TYR A 525 9.33 6.68 12.77
CA TYR A 525 10.76 6.56 12.49
C TYR A 525 11.02 6.14 11.04
N LEU A 526 10.37 5.08 10.57
CA LEU A 526 10.52 4.60 9.19
C LEU A 526 10.02 5.63 8.17
N ALA A 527 8.88 6.27 8.45
CA ALA A 527 8.27 7.27 7.58
C ALA A 527 9.17 8.51 7.42
N VAL A 528 9.70 9.06 8.52
CA VAL A 528 10.62 10.21 8.48
C VAL A 528 11.92 9.83 7.78
N ARG A 529 12.49 8.67 8.11
CA ARG A 529 13.73 8.20 7.48
C ARG A 529 13.57 7.97 5.97
N PHE A 530 12.37 7.58 5.52
CA PHE A 530 12.06 7.44 4.10
C PHE A 530 12.03 8.78 3.37
N VAL A 531 11.49 9.83 3.99
CA VAL A 531 11.52 11.17 3.40
C VAL A 531 12.95 11.73 3.42
N ASP A 532 13.63 11.65 4.56
CA ASP A 532 14.99 12.20 4.74
C ASP A 532 16.05 11.46 3.90
N SER A 533 15.78 10.24 3.44
CA SER A 533 16.64 9.53 2.49
C SER A 533 16.54 10.04 1.05
N GLY A 534 15.68 11.02 0.79
CA GLY A 534 15.28 11.40 -0.56
C GLY A 534 14.39 10.34 -1.20
N TRP A 535 13.45 9.78 -0.42
CA TRP A 535 12.48 8.78 -0.90
C TRP A 535 13.12 7.49 -1.43
N ASN A 536 14.24 7.08 -0.83
CA ASN A 536 15.03 5.92 -1.21
C ASN A 536 14.41 4.61 -0.68
N ILE A 537 13.83 3.82 -1.58
CA ILE A 537 13.08 2.60 -1.25
C ILE A 537 14.02 1.48 -0.79
N LYS A 538 15.09 1.19 -1.56
CA LYS A 538 16.02 0.11 -1.24
C LYS A 538 16.72 0.33 0.10
N GLN A 539 16.96 1.58 0.50
CA GLN A 539 17.54 1.88 1.81
C GLN A 539 16.60 1.54 2.97
N ILE A 540 15.30 1.81 2.85
CA ILE A 540 14.32 1.43 3.88
C ILE A 540 14.15 -0.09 3.94
N ILE A 541 14.12 -0.75 2.77
CA ILE A 541 14.08 -2.22 2.72
C ILE A 541 15.34 -2.82 3.36
N LYS A 542 16.54 -2.32 3.02
CA LYS A 542 17.80 -2.76 3.64
C LYS A 542 17.76 -2.59 5.15
N LEU A 543 17.29 -1.44 5.64
CA LEU A 543 17.14 -1.19 7.09
C LEU A 543 16.22 -2.23 7.76
N ILE A 544 15.09 -2.58 7.14
CA ILE A 544 14.16 -3.58 7.65
C ILE A 544 14.79 -4.97 7.66
N VAL A 545 15.33 -5.45 6.53
CA VAL A 545 15.83 -6.83 6.44
C VAL A 545 17.14 -7.05 7.21
N MET A 546 17.92 -5.98 7.42
CA MET A 546 19.11 -6.01 8.29
C MET A 546 18.77 -6.03 9.79
N SER A 547 17.50 -5.85 10.18
CA SER A 547 17.09 -5.94 11.58
C SER A 547 17.17 -7.38 12.10
N ARG A 548 17.51 -7.54 13.39
CA ARG A 548 17.38 -8.83 14.08
C ARG A 548 15.92 -9.25 14.17
N THR A 549 14.98 -8.30 14.26
CA THR A 549 13.54 -8.53 14.17
C THR A 549 13.15 -9.32 12.93
N TYR A 550 13.61 -8.93 11.74
CA TYR A 550 13.34 -9.66 10.50
C TYR A 550 14.04 -11.03 10.46
N GLN A 551 15.24 -11.13 11.03
CA GLN A 551 16.06 -12.35 11.02
C GLN A 551 15.60 -13.42 12.03
N GLN A 552 14.60 -13.14 12.87
CA GLN A 552 14.08 -14.09 13.85
C GLN A 552 13.62 -15.42 13.22
N SER A 553 13.74 -16.50 14.00
CA SER A 553 13.04 -17.75 13.73
C SER A 553 11.53 -17.54 13.72
N SER A 554 10.83 -18.35 12.94
CA SER A 554 9.36 -18.40 12.92
C SER A 554 8.78 -19.52 13.79
N THR A 555 9.60 -20.17 14.61
CA THR A 555 9.16 -21.19 15.58
C THR A 555 8.27 -20.56 16.64
N LEU A 556 7.05 -21.10 16.81
CA LEU A 556 6.13 -20.66 17.85
C LEU A 556 6.55 -21.25 19.21
N ARG A 557 6.89 -20.41 20.19
CA ARG A 557 7.18 -20.84 21.56
C ARG A 557 5.91 -20.80 22.42
N PRO A 558 5.81 -21.59 23.51
CA PRO A 558 4.64 -21.60 24.38
C PRO A 558 4.25 -20.21 24.92
N ILE A 559 5.23 -19.40 25.34
CA ILE A 559 4.99 -18.04 25.83
C ILE A 559 4.43 -17.11 24.75
N ASP A 560 4.86 -17.28 23.50
CA ASP A 560 4.35 -16.48 22.39
C ASP A 560 2.90 -16.85 22.08
N ALA A 561 2.57 -18.14 22.16
CA ALA A 561 1.21 -18.63 21.91
C ALA A 561 0.21 -18.12 22.96
N SER A 562 0.63 -17.93 24.21
CA SER A 562 -0.23 -17.41 25.27
C SER A 562 -0.29 -15.88 25.32
N ALA A 563 0.83 -15.19 25.11
CA ALA A 563 0.91 -13.74 25.27
C ALA A 563 0.64 -12.94 23.98
N ASP A 564 0.97 -13.50 22.81
CA ASP A 564 0.80 -12.85 21.51
C ASP A 564 0.60 -13.90 20.38
N PRO A 565 -0.56 -14.59 20.38
CA PRO A 565 -0.84 -15.67 19.43
C PRO A 565 -0.78 -15.20 17.98
N THR A 566 -1.15 -13.94 17.72
CA THR A 566 -1.21 -13.33 16.39
C THR A 566 0.08 -12.63 15.97
N ASN A 567 1.13 -12.63 16.82
CA ASN A 567 2.43 -12.02 16.56
C ASN A 567 2.38 -10.50 16.28
N LEU A 568 1.49 -9.77 16.96
CA LEU A 568 1.34 -8.31 16.83
C LEU A 568 2.60 -7.55 17.23
N TYR A 569 3.40 -8.12 18.13
CA TYR A 569 4.58 -7.50 18.70
C TYR A 569 5.90 -8.00 18.10
N PHE A 570 5.83 -8.82 17.04
CA PHE A 570 6.97 -9.31 16.28
C PHE A 570 8.05 -9.99 17.14
N ALA A 571 7.62 -10.79 18.13
CA ALA A 571 8.50 -11.62 18.97
C ALA A 571 9.10 -12.82 18.23
N ARG A 572 8.63 -13.05 16.99
CA ARG A 572 9.12 -14.06 16.04
C ARG A 572 8.86 -13.57 14.61
N GLN A 573 9.42 -14.22 13.61
CA GLN A 573 9.00 -14.00 12.23
C GLN A 573 7.69 -14.76 11.93
N SER A 574 6.82 -14.20 11.09
CA SER A 574 5.55 -14.81 10.71
C SER A 574 5.74 -15.84 9.57
N ARG A 575 4.71 -16.66 9.32
CA ARG A 575 4.66 -17.63 8.20
C ARG A 575 3.40 -17.37 7.40
N TRP A 576 3.52 -17.18 6.09
CA TRP A 576 2.41 -17.00 5.18
C TRP A 576 2.72 -17.64 3.82
N ARG A 577 1.68 -17.89 3.02
CA ARG A 577 1.82 -18.44 1.67
C ARG A 577 2.32 -17.34 0.72
N ILE A 578 3.22 -17.69 -0.19
CA ILE A 578 3.63 -16.79 -1.28
C ILE A 578 2.46 -16.54 -2.24
N GLU A 579 2.50 -15.40 -2.92
CA GLU A 579 1.47 -14.95 -3.84
C GLU A 579 1.35 -15.85 -5.08
N ALA A 580 0.18 -15.85 -5.72
CA ALA A 580 -0.22 -16.76 -6.79
C ALA A 580 0.80 -16.86 -7.95
N GLU A 581 1.29 -15.72 -8.39
CA GLU A 581 2.26 -15.59 -9.49
C GLU A 581 3.57 -16.30 -9.12
N PHE A 582 4.01 -16.12 -7.88
CA PHE A 582 5.26 -16.69 -7.40
C PHE A 582 5.16 -18.20 -7.18
N ILE A 583 4.00 -18.77 -6.85
CA ILE A 583 3.85 -20.24 -6.78
C ILE A 583 4.28 -20.88 -8.10
N ARG A 584 3.79 -20.32 -9.20
CA ARG A 584 4.17 -20.75 -10.55
C ARG A 584 5.64 -20.47 -10.87
N ASP A 585 6.12 -19.26 -10.56
CA ASP A 585 7.53 -18.90 -10.79
C ASP A 585 8.49 -19.86 -10.08
N ASN A 586 8.12 -20.31 -8.88
CA ASN A 586 8.94 -21.23 -8.09
C ASN A 586 9.05 -22.60 -8.74
N VAL A 587 7.93 -23.15 -9.22
CA VAL A 587 7.96 -24.46 -9.90
C VAL A 587 8.80 -24.38 -11.18
N LEU A 588 8.63 -23.32 -11.98
CA LEU A 588 9.43 -23.11 -13.18
C LEU A 588 10.92 -22.87 -12.88
N SER A 589 11.22 -22.15 -11.79
CA SER A 589 12.60 -21.89 -11.39
C SER A 589 13.31 -23.15 -10.94
N VAL A 590 12.64 -24.00 -10.15
CA VAL A 590 13.23 -25.25 -9.62
C VAL A 590 13.38 -26.30 -10.72
N SER A 591 12.48 -26.32 -11.71
CA SER A 591 12.58 -27.22 -12.87
C SER A 591 13.56 -26.76 -13.95
N GLY A 592 14.13 -25.55 -13.82
CA GLY A 592 15.04 -24.97 -14.81
C GLY A 592 14.37 -24.50 -16.10
N LEU A 593 13.04 -24.36 -16.11
CA LEU A 593 12.26 -23.94 -17.27
C LEU A 593 12.03 -22.42 -17.33
N LEU A 594 12.17 -21.72 -16.20
CA LEU A 594 11.83 -20.30 -16.09
C LEU A 594 12.59 -19.42 -17.10
N ASP A 595 11.85 -18.68 -17.93
CA ASP A 595 12.38 -17.60 -18.75
C ASP A 595 12.51 -16.32 -17.90
N SER A 596 13.75 -15.88 -17.69
CA SER A 596 14.11 -14.71 -16.87
C SER A 596 14.07 -13.38 -17.62
N THR A 597 13.56 -13.35 -18.86
CA THR A 597 13.45 -12.12 -19.65
C THR A 597 12.51 -11.12 -18.98
N ILE A 598 13.02 -9.90 -18.73
CA ILE A 598 12.27 -8.81 -18.09
C ILE A 598 11.58 -7.92 -19.11
N GLY A 599 10.32 -7.57 -18.83
CA GLY A 599 9.48 -6.71 -19.65
C GLY A 599 8.99 -7.35 -20.95
N GLY A 600 8.28 -6.59 -21.77
CA GLY A 600 7.67 -7.04 -23.03
C GLY A 600 6.14 -7.15 -22.98
N PRO A 601 5.51 -7.72 -24.01
CA PRO A 601 4.07 -8.01 -23.98
C PRO A 601 3.74 -9.04 -22.90
N SER A 602 2.49 -9.04 -22.44
CA SER A 602 1.97 -10.15 -21.64
C SER A 602 1.84 -11.42 -22.48
N VAL A 603 1.95 -12.57 -21.82
CA VAL A 603 1.93 -13.90 -22.43
C VAL A 603 0.71 -14.71 -21.99
N PHE A 604 0.40 -15.74 -22.76
CA PHE A 604 -0.74 -16.62 -22.57
C PHE A 604 -0.23 -18.03 -22.21
N PRO A 605 0.18 -18.30 -20.96
CA PRO A 605 0.57 -19.64 -20.52
C PRO A 605 -0.62 -20.62 -20.62
N TYR A 606 -0.39 -21.90 -20.33
CA TYR A 606 -1.48 -22.89 -20.30
C TYR A 606 -2.69 -22.42 -19.47
N GLN A 607 -3.88 -22.54 -20.06
CA GLN A 607 -5.17 -22.42 -19.39
C GLN A 607 -6.05 -23.62 -19.76
N PRO A 608 -6.83 -24.17 -18.82
CA PRO A 608 -7.80 -25.22 -19.12
C PRO A 608 -8.79 -24.84 -20.23
N SER A 609 -9.11 -25.81 -21.10
CA SER A 609 -9.99 -25.58 -22.24
C SER A 609 -11.41 -25.21 -21.80
N GLY A 610 -12.02 -24.28 -22.55
CA GLY A 610 -13.39 -23.83 -22.29
C GLY A 610 -13.56 -22.96 -21.04
N TYR A 611 -12.50 -22.49 -20.38
CA TYR A 611 -12.64 -21.56 -19.26
C TYR A 611 -13.37 -20.26 -19.67
N TRP A 612 -13.06 -19.74 -20.85
CA TRP A 612 -13.70 -18.53 -21.42
C TRP A 612 -15.03 -18.78 -22.13
N ARG A 613 -15.63 -19.99 -22.06
CA ARG A 613 -16.85 -20.33 -22.81
C ARG A 613 -18.07 -19.45 -22.49
N TYR A 614 -18.06 -18.77 -21.35
CA TYR A 614 -19.14 -17.91 -20.88
C TYR A 614 -18.96 -16.43 -21.30
N LEU A 615 -17.80 -16.06 -21.84
CA LEU A 615 -17.56 -14.73 -22.40
C LEU A 615 -18.10 -14.68 -23.83
N ASN A 616 -19.32 -14.18 -24.03
CA ASN A 616 -20.07 -14.31 -25.29
C ASN A 616 -20.24 -13.04 -26.12
N PHE A 617 -19.65 -11.90 -25.71
CA PHE A 617 -19.81 -10.62 -26.41
C PHE A 617 -18.49 -9.84 -26.52
N PRO A 618 -17.58 -10.23 -27.44
CA PRO A 618 -17.63 -11.38 -28.35
C PRO A 618 -17.17 -12.69 -27.70
N THR A 619 -17.44 -13.84 -28.34
CA THR A 619 -16.86 -15.13 -27.95
C THR A 619 -15.34 -15.08 -27.97
N ARG A 620 -14.70 -15.61 -26.92
CA ARG A 620 -13.24 -15.61 -26.79
C ARG A 620 -12.70 -17.01 -26.59
N THR A 621 -11.52 -17.24 -27.15
CA THR A 621 -10.76 -18.46 -26.95
C THR A 621 -9.40 -18.12 -26.40
N TRP A 622 -8.98 -18.86 -25.37
CA TRP A 622 -7.61 -18.80 -24.89
C TRP A 622 -6.73 -19.62 -25.82
N LYS A 623 -5.80 -18.96 -26.51
CA LYS A 623 -4.76 -19.62 -27.29
C LYS A 623 -3.46 -19.51 -26.52
N SER A 624 -3.06 -20.62 -25.92
CA SER A 624 -1.78 -20.69 -25.22
C SER A 624 -0.63 -20.40 -26.20
N ASP A 625 0.35 -19.63 -25.75
CA ASP A 625 1.61 -19.39 -26.46
C ASP A 625 2.43 -20.69 -26.60
N SER A 626 3.52 -20.65 -27.36
CA SER A 626 4.45 -21.78 -27.47
C SER A 626 5.89 -21.35 -27.14
N GLY A 627 6.78 -22.34 -26.99
CA GLY A 627 8.19 -22.10 -26.69
C GLY A 627 8.40 -21.44 -25.32
N THR A 628 9.39 -20.56 -25.22
CA THR A 628 9.79 -19.93 -23.93
C THR A 628 8.70 -19.03 -23.33
N SER A 629 7.75 -18.54 -24.15
CA SER A 629 6.63 -17.72 -23.66
C SER A 629 5.71 -18.48 -22.71
N GLN A 630 5.69 -19.82 -22.79
CA GLN A 630 4.99 -20.67 -21.81
C GLN A 630 5.63 -20.64 -20.42
N TYR A 631 6.88 -20.19 -20.27
CA TYR A 631 7.65 -20.30 -19.03
C TYR A 631 8.11 -18.96 -18.47
N ARG A 632 7.55 -17.85 -18.98
CA ARG A 632 7.75 -16.51 -18.42
C ARG A 632 7.18 -16.43 -17.01
N ARG A 633 7.68 -15.51 -16.18
CA ARG A 633 7.13 -15.26 -14.83
C ARG A 633 5.63 -14.96 -14.85
N GLY A 634 4.91 -15.35 -13.81
CA GLY A 634 3.47 -15.12 -13.63
C GLY A 634 3.07 -13.65 -13.68
N LEU A 635 3.97 -12.73 -13.31
CA LEU A 635 3.82 -11.27 -13.50
C LEU A 635 3.51 -10.88 -14.95
N TYR A 636 3.95 -11.67 -15.93
CA TYR A 636 3.75 -11.42 -17.36
C TYR A 636 2.54 -12.16 -17.95
N THR A 637 1.83 -12.98 -17.19
CA THR A 637 0.60 -13.61 -17.68
C THR A 637 -0.43 -12.54 -17.99
N HIS A 638 -1.13 -12.67 -19.12
CA HIS A 638 -2.22 -11.79 -19.51
C HIS A 638 -3.26 -11.67 -18.39
N TRP A 639 -3.42 -10.46 -17.87
CA TRP A 639 -4.35 -10.19 -16.78
C TRP A 639 -5.69 -9.69 -17.32
N GLN A 640 -6.66 -10.59 -17.42
CA GLN A 640 -8.03 -10.23 -17.72
C GLN A 640 -8.75 -9.77 -16.44
N ARG A 641 -9.39 -8.60 -16.48
CA ARG A 641 -9.84 -7.90 -15.27
C ARG A 641 -11.06 -8.56 -14.62
N THR A 642 -12.08 -8.94 -15.39
CA THR A 642 -13.27 -9.62 -14.82
C THR A 642 -13.17 -11.14 -14.77
N LEU A 643 -12.19 -11.73 -15.47
CA LEU A 643 -12.03 -13.18 -15.56
C LEU A 643 -10.57 -13.62 -15.49
N VAL A 644 -9.99 -13.48 -14.29
CA VAL A 644 -8.59 -13.79 -13.96
C VAL A 644 -8.22 -15.22 -14.36
N HIS A 645 -6.95 -15.45 -14.70
CA HIS A 645 -6.44 -16.79 -14.99
C HIS A 645 -6.80 -17.78 -13.87
N PRO A 646 -7.34 -18.98 -14.18
CA PRO A 646 -7.94 -19.87 -13.18
C PRO A 646 -6.94 -20.34 -12.11
N ALA A 647 -5.70 -20.64 -12.50
CA ALA A 647 -4.64 -20.96 -11.53
C ALA A 647 -4.33 -19.78 -10.59
N MET A 648 -4.33 -18.54 -11.10
CA MET A 648 -4.11 -17.36 -10.25
C MET A 648 -5.26 -17.14 -9.27
N LEU A 649 -6.50 -17.31 -9.74
CA LEU A 649 -7.70 -17.22 -8.91
C LEU A 649 -7.68 -18.29 -7.79
N ALA A 650 -7.28 -19.52 -8.10
CA ALA A 650 -7.18 -20.61 -7.12
C ALA A 650 -6.17 -20.32 -5.99
N PHE A 651 -5.22 -19.41 -6.21
CA PHE A 651 -4.21 -18.98 -5.25
C PHE A 651 -4.41 -17.53 -4.78
N ASP A 652 -5.66 -17.04 -4.78
CA ASP A 652 -6.10 -15.74 -4.25
C ASP A 652 -5.51 -14.50 -4.96
N ALA A 653 -5.21 -14.57 -6.25
CA ALA A 653 -4.89 -13.36 -7.01
C ALA A 653 -6.13 -12.44 -7.12
N PRO A 654 -5.97 -11.11 -6.97
CA PRO A 654 -7.10 -10.18 -7.03
C PRO A 654 -7.63 -10.01 -8.47
N THR A 655 -8.87 -9.56 -8.65
CA THR A 655 -9.41 -9.33 -10.00
C THR A 655 -8.81 -8.12 -10.71
N ARG A 656 -8.15 -7.20 -9.98
CA ARG A 656 -7.73 -5.88 -10.46
C ARG A 656 -8.92 -5.02 -10.90
N GLU A 657 -10.13 -5.29 -10.41
CA GLU A 657 -11.26 -4.39 -10.59
C GLU A 657 -11.19 -3.18 -9.66
N GLU A 658 -10.64 -3.37 -8.46
CA GLU A 658 -10.52 -2.36 -7.41
C GLU A 658 -9.10 -2.36 -6.82
N CYS A 659 -8.72 -1.23 -6.22
CA CYS A 659 -7.40 -1.06 -5.60
C CYS A 659 -7.23 -2.10 -4.50
N THR A 660 -6.19 -2.93 -4.59
CA THR A 660 -5.96 -4.01 -3.62
C THR A 660 -4.68 -3.76 -2.83
N ALA A 661 -4.79 -3.17 -1.64
CA ALA A 661 -3.66 -2.97 -0.73
C ALA A 661 -3.32 -4.22 0.09
N MET A 662 -4.31 -5.08 0.31
CA MET A 662 -4.17 -6.35 1.01
C MET A 662 -4.82 -7.48 0.19
N ARG A 663 -4.04 -8.51 -0.13
CA ARG A 663 -4.57 -9.74 -0.72
C ARG A 663 -5.17 -10.62 0.36
N SER A 664 -6.28 -11.29 0.06
CA SER A 664 -6.74 -12.42 0.85
C SER A 664 -5.73 -13.57 0.76
N ILE A 665 -5.60 -14.34 1.84
CA ILE A 665 -4.78 -15.56 1.85
C ILE A 665 -5.66 -16.68 2.40
N SER A 666 -5.95 -17.66 1.57
CA SER A 666 -6.72 -18.84 1.90
C SER A 666 -5.94 -20.12 1.58
N ASN A 667 -6.34 -21.21 2.25
CA ASN A 667 -5.88 -22.56 1.96
C ASN A 667 -7.12 -23.38 1.61
N THR A 668 -7.37 -23.59 0.31
CA THR A 668 -8.57 -24.27 -0.20
C THR A 668 -8.22 -25.60 -0.85
N PRO A 669 -9.16 -26.58 -0.89
CA PRO A 669 -8.97 -27.80 -1.67
C PRO A 669 -8.72 -27.53 -3.16
N ALA A 670 -9.29 -26.44 -3.72
CA ALA A 670 -9.08 -26.04 -5.11
C ALA A 670 -7.60 -25.72 -5.41
N ALA A 671 -6.89 -25.10 -4.47
CA ALA A 671 -5.45 -24.83 -4.60
C ALA A 671 -4.65 -26.15 -4.69
N ALA A 672 -4.94 -27.13 -3.85
CA ALA A 672 -4.28 -28.45 -3.88
C ALA A 672 -4.61 -29.22 -5.17
N LEU A 673 -5.88 -29.22 -5.61
CA LEU A 673 -6.29 -29.84 -6.86
C LEU A 673 -5.63 -29.17 -8.07
N THR A 674 -5.43 -27.85 -8.04
CA THR A 674 -4.72 -27.13 -9.10
C THR A 674 -3.27 -27.62 -9.22
N LEU A 675 -2.55 -27.77 -8.11
CA LEU A 675 -1.18 -28.29 -8.12
C LEU A 675 -1.07 -29.74 -8.64
N LEU A 676 -2.11 -30.54 -8.46
CA LEU A 676 -2.13 -31.95 -8.90
C LEU A 676 -2.54 -32.14 -10.37
N ASN A 677 -3.22 -31.16 -10.99
CA ASN A 677 -3.88 -31.36 -12.28
C ASN A 677 -3.48 -30.36 -13.37
N ASP A 678 -3.07 -29.13 -13.02
CA ASP A 678 -2.66 -28.15 -14.04
C ASP A 678 -1.27 -28.51 -14.58
N PRO A 679 -1.10 -28.75 -15.89
CA PRO A 679 0.18 -29.14 -16.52
C PRO A 679 1.34 -28.19 -16.25
N THR A 680 1.07 -26.97 -15.78
CA THR A 680 2.12 -26.04 -15.34
C THR A 680 2.89 -26.58 -14.12
N PHE A 681 2.27 -27.41 -13.28
CA PHE A 681 2.81 -27.87 -12.01
C PHE A 681 3.20 -29.36 -11.96
N VAL A 682 2.88 -30.15 -13.00
CA VAL A 682 3.04 -31.61 -13.04
C VAL A 682 4.23 -32.05 -13.88
#